data_AF-A0AAV2IGK9-F1
#
_entry.id   AF-A0AAV2IGK9-F1
#
_cell.length_a   1.000
_cell.length_b   1.000
_cell.length_c   1.000
_cell.angle_alpha   90.00
_cell.angle_beta   90.00
_cell.angle_gamma   90.00
#
_symmetry.space_group_name_H-M   'P 1'
#
loop_
_entity.id
_entity.type
_entity.pdbx_description
1 polymer ?
#
loop_
_entity_poly.entity_id
_entity_poly.type
_entity_poly.pdbx_seq_one_letter_code
_entity_poly.pdbx_strand_id
1 'polypeptide(L)'
;MGSLSQQAHGPPDAPRSKEELLLHAKDFINQYFTSFEMNKTRAHFHRLGEINDLIEKSGTYDLTIAELTFGAKHAWRNAPGCIGRSQWSKLQVFDAREIETPREMFEALCSHIRYATNEGKIRSTITIFPQRKEGRPDFRVWNTQLISYAGYKLGDGKVIGDPANVEFTEMCVEMGWKPKHGMFDLLPLVLSAAENSPEYFELPTELVLEVTLKHPEYPWFAEMGLKWYALPTDSGMLLDCGGLEFPSCPFNGWFMGTMIGSRNLCDPHRYNMLEPIGLKMGLNTETASSLWKDQVLIEANVAVLFSFESANVTIVNHHDASTDFILHMDKEIKLRGGCPSDWVRMVPPMSGSTLEVFHQEMLLYYLHPAFVRQDIKPWRKHSWKRDQNLPISSCNPKRKLGFKALARAVEFSASLMSKALSSRVKCSILYATETGRSERFARRLYEIFKPVFHSRVICMDDYVVESLEHESLVMVITSTFSNGEPPENGKRFAQSLLDMKRKYDCDLRFVESCSSISTCIKSSIFTEGPLGADVMGDKQSLAIGTGPLCNVRFAVFGLGSKAYPYYAAYGKYIYLMFQKLGAERLVDFCSGDALYGQEESFRTWSLGVFKASIEAFCLGEYVNTTPGPQTKGDLISCSLDKVRIVPVESCKEPDLCQVLSNIHGKEITPFMLSERIQLQAKDSDQQTILVKMHMPNATDLKYAPGDHVGIFPANSPDIVDAILVRLDTTIGPDQVIRTDISTQLEGTDETWRSHEKLPNCSLRTAFSFLLDVTTTPSQEILQVLASQASSDMDKHRLQLLATNSEAYEKWRLDLSPNILEILDEFPSLKIPPSLLLTQLPLLQPRYYSISSSQLKNPNEVHATIAVVRFKTQDDGPVHEGVCSSWLNRSPTGTVVPCFLRSAPHFHLPEDPFLPIIMIGPGSGIAPFRSFWQQRVGEIENTMPSCENTMPSCENTMPSCENTMPSCENTVPSCENSMPSSENTMPSCENSMPSCENTMPSCENTMPTCENTMPSCENTMPSCENTMPSCENTMPSCENTMPSCENTMPLCENTMPSCENTTPSRKFLQIAYRQNSFPSEAKNHFGEMVLYTGCRTAQHMIYAAELEEMKQLGVLSNYHVALSREAALPKIYVQDIIIKNAAAVYEIIMKKGGHFYVSGDVSMAHDVTRALELVLCQQGGIEREEAAKEVMNLRDQNRFHEDIFGSFVRKTGEKRSEDQ
;
A
#
# COMPACT_ATOMS: atom_id res chain seq x y z
N MET A 1 -37.61 26.18 -16.23
CA MET A 1 -38.01 27.35 -15.40
C MET A 1 -38.45 26.81 -14.05
N GLY A 2 -37.97 27.38 -12.96
CA GLY A 2 -38.33 26.98 -11.59
C GLY A 2 -38.12 28.15 -10.64
N SER A 3 -38.93 28.22 -9.57
CA SER A 3 -39.06 29.30 -8.58
C SER A 3 -37.87 30.26 -8.43
N LEU A 4 -38.01 31.49 -8.96
CA LEU A 4 -37.18 32.64 -8.58
C LEU A 4 -37.73 33.26 -7.28
N SER A 5 -37.54 32.59 -6.15
CA SER A 5 -37.88 33.13 -4.83
C SER A 5 -36.85 34.17 -4.39
N GLN A 6 -37.11 35.44 -4.69
CA GLN A 6 -36.36 36.57 -4.18
C GLN A 6 -36.58 36.76 -2.66
N GLN A 7 -35.62 36.32 -1.84
CA GLN A 7 -35.21 37.07 -0.64
C GLN A 7 -33.93 36.50 -0.04
N ALA A 8 -32.92 37.35 0.15
CA ALA A 8 -31.77 37.06 0.99
C ALA A 8 -32.15 37.32 2.45
N HIS A 9 -32.97 36.44 3.03
CA HIS A 9 -33.12 36.38 4.48
C HIS A 9 -31.77 36.02 5.11
N GLY A 10 -31.54 36.49 6.35
CA GLY A 10 -30.53 35.86 7.22
C GLY A 10 -30.95 34.43 7.59
N PRO A 11 -30.17 33.71 8.40
CA PRO A 11 -30.66 32.47 9.01
C PRO A 11 -31.99 32.76 9.73
N PRO A 12 -32.99 31.87 9.61
CA PRO A 12 -34.29 32.09 10.23
C PRO A 12 -34.15 32.27 11.74
N ASP A 13 -34.96 33.17 12.32
CA ASP A 13 -35.02 33.41 13.77
C ASP A 13 -35.65 32.23 14.55
N ALA A 14 -36.08 31.17 13.85
CA ALA A 14 -36.62 29.92 14.38
C ALA A 14 -36.00 28.70 13.66
N PRO A 15 -35.96 27.51 14.30
CA PRO A 15 -35.51 26.27 13.64
C PRO A 15 -36.36 25.91 12.41
N ARG A 16 -35.73 25.22 11.46
CA ARG A 16 -36.42 24.59 10.30
C ARG A 16 -37.42 23.54 10.76
N SER A 17 -38.46 23.31 9.97
CA SER A 17 -39.40 22.21 10.22
C SER A 17 -38.71 20.85 10.03
N LYS A 18 -39.29 19.76 10.59
CA LYS A 18 -38.74 18.41 10.38
C LYS A 18 -38.74 18.02 8.91
N GLU A 19 -39.76 18.45 8.17
CA GLU A 19 -39.94 18.21 6.73
C GLU A 19 -38.90 18.96 5.90
N GLU A 20 -38.65 20.24 6.21
CA GLU A 20 -37.60 21.05 5.58
C GLU A 20 -36.20 20.50 5.86
N LEU A 21 -35.91 20.15 7.12
CA LEU A 21 -34.65 19.53 7.52
C LEU A 21 -34.43 18.20 6.79
N LEU A 22 -35.45 17.35 6.73
CA LEU A 22 -35.39 16.05 6.06
C LEU A 22 -35.21 16.19 4.54
N LEU A 23 -35.80 17.20 3.91
CA LEU A 23 -35.59 17.53 2.50
C LEU A 23 -34.15 17.97 2.24
N HIS A 24 -33.66 18.97 2.99
CA HIS A 24 -32.29 19.47 2.86
C HIS A 24 -31.23 18.39 3.17
N ALA A 25 -31.50 17.50 4.13
CA ALA A 25 -30.65 16.37 4.44
C ALA A 25 -30.63 15.35 3.29
N LYS A 26 -31.80 14.99 2.73
CA LYS A 26 -31.90 14.11 1.56
C LYS A 26 -31.16 14.68 0.36
N ASP A 27 -31.33 15.96 0.03
CA ASP A 27 -30.65 16.61 -1.10
C ASP A 27 -29.13 16.68 -0.91
N PHE A 28 -28.66 17.01 0.29
CA PHE A 28 -27.23 17.04 0.60
C PHE A 28 -26.58 15.65 0.57
N ILE A 29 -27.23 14.62 1.14
CA ILE A 29 -26.72 13.24 1.13
C ILE A 29 -26.77 12.66 -0.28
N ASN A 30 -27.82 12.95 -1.07
CA ASN A 30 -27.85 12.65 -2.51
C ASN A 30 -26.65 13.31 -3.22
N GLN A 31 -26.35 14.58 -2.94
CA GLN A 31 -25.21 15.30 -3.53
C GLN A 31 -23.86 14.67 -3.13
N TYR A 32 -23.67 14.35 -1.85
CA TYR A 32 -22.48 13.65 -1.34
C TYR A 32 -22.29 12.30 -2.06
N PHE A 33 -23.28 11.39 -1.98
CA PHE A 33 -23.16 10.07 -2.59
C PHE A 33 -23.10 10.12 -4.12
N THR A 34 -23.66 11.14 -4.78
CA THR A 34 -23.48 11.33 -6.23
C THR A 34 -22.07 11.79 -6.57
N SER A 35 -21.45 12.64 -5.76
CA SER A 35 -20.08 13.14 -6.01
C SER A 35 -18.98 12.08 -5.87
N PHE A 36 -19.27 10.97 -5.19
CA PHE A 36 -18.42 9.77 -5.11
C PHE A 36 -18.99 8.58 -5.92
N GLU A 37 -20.04 8.82 -6.73
CA GLU A 37 -20.73 7.82 -7.56
C GLU A 37 -21.31 6.61 -6.80
N MET A 38 -21.45 6.74 -5.49
CA MET A 38 -22.07 5.78 -4.60
C MET A 38 -23.60 5.97 -4.48
N ASN A 39 -24.21 6.80 -5.32
CA ASN A 39 -25.66 6.98 -5.36
C ASN A 39 -26.35 5.64 -5.67
N LYS A 40 -27.53 5.41 -5.08
CA LYS A 40 -28.32 4.17 -5.12
C LYS A 40 -27.61 2.91 -4.59
N THR A 41 -26.48 3.02 -3.91
CA THR A 41 -25.85 1.89 -3.20
C THR A 41 -26.60 1.53 -1.92
N ARG A 42 -26.35 0.33 -1.37
CA ARG A 42 -26.88 -0.10 -0.06
C ARG A 42 -26.47 0.86 1.07
N ALA A 43 -25.25 1.39 1.02
CA ALA A 43 -24.75 2.37 2.00
C ALA A 43 -25.52 3.70 1.91
N HIS A 44 -25.80 4.19 0.70
CA HIS A 44 -26.59 5.39 0.47
C HIS A 44 -28.01 5.27 1.06
N PHE A 45 -28.73 4.19 0.71
CA PHE A 45 -30.08 3.96 1.23
C PHE A 45 -30.09 3.73 2.75
N HIS A 46 -29.07 3.09 3.32
CA HIS A 46 -28.93 2.93 4.78
C HIS A 46 -28.78 4.30 5.46
N ARG A 47 -27.87 5.16 5.00
CA ARG A 47 -27.63 6.49 5.59
C ARG A 47 -28.85 7.41 5.47
N LEU A 48 -29.58 7.35 4.34
CA LEU A 48 -30.84 8.07 4.19
C LEU A 48 -31.93 7.57 5.15
N GLY A 49 -32.02 6.26 5.39
CA GLY A 49 -32.95 5.68 6.37
C GLY A 49 -32.59 6.07 7.81
N GLU A 50 -31.32 5.94 8.19
CA GLU A 50 -30.79 6.36 9.49
C GLU A 50 -31.10 7.83 9.81
N ILE A 51 -30.87 8.73 8.85
CA ILE A 51 -31.15 10.17 9.01
C ILE A 51 -32.66 10.43 9.15
N ASN A 52 -33.50 9.70 8.41
CA ASN A 52 -34.95 9.79 8.54
C ASN A 52 -35.40 9.39 9.95
N ASP A 53 -34.94 8.23 10.43
CA ASP A 53 -35.16 7.72 11.79
C ASP A 53 -34.71 8.71 12.87
N LEU A 54 -33.53 9.32 12.72
CA LEU A 54 -32.98 10.29 13.68
C LEU A 54 -33.81 11.58 13.75
N ILE A 55 -34.24 12.12 12.61
CA ILE A 55 -35.07 13.34 12.55
C ILE A 55 -36.47 13.06 13.12
N GLU A 56 -37.05 11.89 12.85
CA GLU A 56 -38.32 11.48 13.46
C GLU A 56 -38.20 11.36 14.98
N LYS A 57 -37.22 10.63 15.49
CA LYS A 57 -37.03 10.33 16.92
C LYS A 57 -36.56 11.53 17.75
N SER A 58 -35.62 12.33 17.23
CA SER A 58 -34.93 13.39 17.99
C SER A 58 -35.20 14.82 17.50
N GLY A 59 -35.78 14.97 16.31
CA GLY A 59 -35.96 16.28 15.66
C GLY A 59 -34.72 16.81 14.94
N THR A 60 -33.59 16.11 15.01
CA THR A 60 -32.33 16.50 14.35
C THR A 60 -31.52 15.27 13.91
N TYR A 61 -30.33 15.50 13.34
CA TYR A 61 -29.32 14.47 13.11
C TYR A 61 -27.93 15.11 13.15
N ASP A 62 -26.87 14.30 13.13
CA ASP A 62 -25.48 14.79 13.11
C ASP A 62 -24.74 14.24 11.88
N LEU A 63 -23.88 15.08 11.27
CA LEU A 63 -23.03 14.73 10.14
C LEU A 63 -21.83 13.89 10.57
N THR A 64 -21.42 12.94 9.72
CA THR A 64 -20.09 12.31 9.85
C THR A 64 -18.98 13.31 9.54
N ILE A 65 -17.74 13.03 9.97
CA ILE A 65 -16.58 13.90 9.67
C ILE A 65 -16.36 14.04 8.15
N ALA A 66 -16.62 12.98 7.37
CA ALA A 66 -16.51 13.01 5.91
C ALA A 66 -17.60 13.88 5.27
N GLU A 67 -18.86 13.72 5.70
CA GLU A 67 -19.99 14.58 5.29
C GLU A 67 -19.74 16.05 5.64
N LEU A 68 -19.31 16.34 6.87
CA LEU A 68 -18.99 17.70 7.33
C LEU A 68 -17.85 18.33 6.51
N THR A 69 -16.80 17.55 6.23
CA THR A 69 -15.64 18.02 5.44
C THR A 69 -16.04 18.31 4.00
N PHE A 70 -16.81 17.42 3.37
CA PHE A 70 -17.38 17.62 2.04
C PHE A 70 -18.27 18.86 2.00
N GLY A 71 -19.12 19.03 3.02
CA GLY A 71 -20.03 20.15 3.19
C GLY A 71 -19.33 21.50 3.28
N ALA A 72 -18.32 21.62 4.14
CA ALA A 72 -17.53 22.84 4.30
C ALA A 72 -16.71 23.19 3.04
N LYS A 73 -16.13 22.19 2.37
CA LYS A 73 -15.43 22.37 1.08
C LYS A 73 -16.40 22.89 -0.01
N HIS A 74 -17.60 22.32 -0.13
CA HIS A 74 -18.60 22.78 -1.09
C HIS A 74 -19.23 24.13 -0.71
N ALA A 75 -19.37 24.45 0.57
CA ALA A 75 -19.82 25.77 1.02
C ALA A 75 -18.86 26.89 0.58
N TRP A 76 -17.53 26.65 0.59
CA TRP A 76 -16.58 27.60 0.05
C TRP A 76 -16.67 27.70 -1.48
N ARG A 77 -16.74 26.56 -2.19
CA ARG A 77 -16.96 26.49 -3.66
C ARG A 77 -18.19 27.29 -4.10
N ASN A 78 -19.26 27.25 -3.30
CA ASN A 78 -20.52 27.95 -3.56
C ASN A 78 -20.54 29.42 -3.12
N ALA A 79 -19.54 29.91 -2.37
CA ALA A 79 -19.60 31.21 -1.68
C ALA A 79 -19.57 32.41 -2.66
N PRO A 80 -20.68 33.13 -2.87
CA PRO A 80 -20.76 34.17 -3.90
C PRO A 80 -19.97 35.45 -3.58
N GLY A 81 -19.29 35.52 -2.42
CA GLY A 81 -18.52 36.68 -1.99
C GLY A 81 -16.99 36.48 -1.89
N CYS A 82 -16.46 35.32 -2.28
CA CYS A 82 -15.03 35.00 -2.16
C CYS A 82 -14.38 34.78 -3.54
N ILE A 83 -13.55 35.73 -3.99
CA ILE A 83 -12.83 35.63 -5.28
C ILE A 83 -11.87 34.43 -5.31
N GLY A 84 -11.07 34.24 -4.25
CA GLY A 84 -10.08 33.16 -4.11
C GLY A 84 -10.65 31.75 -3.86
N ARG A 85 -11.92 31.48 -4.17
CA ARG A 85 -12.56 30.17 -3.96
C ARG A 85 -12.17 29.09 -4.98
N SER A 86 -11.28 29.40 -5.92
CA SER A 86 -10.65 28.42 -6.83
C SER A 86 -9.98 27.26 -6.07
N GLN A 87 -9.40 27.53 -4.90
CA GLN A 87 -8.66 26.58 -4.08
C GLN A 87 -9.53 25.77 -3.08
N TRP A 88 -10.86 25.74 -3.26
CA TRP A 88 -11.83 25.19 -2.29
C TRP A 88 -11.55 23.75 -1.82
N SER A 89 -10.98 22.91 -2.69
CA SER A 89 -10.63 21.51 -2.38
C SER A 89 -9.53 21.37 -1.32
N LYS A 90 -8.68 22.39 -1.15
CA LYS A 90 -7.53 22.42 -0.22
C LYS A 90 -7.89 22.89 1.20
N LEU A 91 -9.16 23.20 1.49
CA LEU A 91 -9.60 23.66 2.80
C LEU A 91 -9.36 22.60 3.88
N GLN A 92 -8.54 22.92 4.88
CA GLN A 92 -8.43 22.12 6.09
C GLN A 92 -9.65 22.38 6.98
N VAL A 93 -10.32 21.29 7.39
CA VAL A 93 -11.46 21.34 8.31
C VAL A 93 -11.00 20.83 9.68
N PHE A 94 -11.30 21.60 10.73
CA PHE A 94 -11.20 21.16 12.11
C PHE A 94 -12.61 20.99 12.68
N ASP A 95 -12.97 19.75 13.02
CA ASP A 95 -14.20 19.44 13.73
C ASP A 95 -14.03 19.82 15.21
N ALA A 96 -14.90 20.68 15.71
CA ALA A 96 -14.91 21.18 17.08
C ALA A 96 -16.31 21.09 17.71
N ARG A 97 -17.16 20.16 17.23
CA ARG A 97 -18.56 19.98 17.66
C ARG A 97 -18.74 19.36 19.05
N GLU A 98 -17.66 18.90 19.67
CA GLU A 98 -17.64 18.37 21.05
C GLU A 98 -17.28 19.44 22.12
N ILE A 99 -17.10 20.71 21.72
CA ILE A 99 -16.71 21.79 22.64
C ILE A 99 -17.93 22.39 23.35
N GLU A 100 -17.88 22.49 24.68
CA GLU A 100 -18.98 23.05 25.48
C GLU A 100 -18.70 24.46 26.05
N THR A 101 -17.44 24.80 26.36
CA THR A 101 -17.11 26.05 27.08
C THR A 101 -16.51 27.17 26.22
N PRO A 102 -16.69 28.46 26.59
CA PRO A 102 -16.06 29.59 25.89
C PRO A 102 -14.53 29.51 25.93
N ARG A 103 -13.98 28.90 26.99
CA ARG A 103 -12.56 28.67 27.12
C ARG A 103 -12.06 27.65 26.10
N GLU A 104 -12.65 26.46 26.02
CA GLU A 104 -12.24 25.44 25.03
C GLU A 104 -12.38 25.97 23.59
N MET A 105 -13.42 26.78 23.34
CA MET A 105 -13.56 27.53 22.09
C MET A 105 -12.32 28.41 21.82
N PHE A 106 -11.83 29.16 22.80
CA PHE A 106 -10.56 29.91 22.68
C PHE A 106 -9.33 29.02 22.43
N GLU A 107 -9.24 27.84 23.05
CA GLU A 107 -8.12 26.89 22.84
C GLU A 107 -8.11 26.37 21.38
N ALA A 108 -9.29 26.09 20.81
CA ALA A 108 -9.45 25.74 19.40
C ALA A 108 -9.14 26.90 18.44
N LEU A 109 -9.54 28.13 18.77
CA LEU A 109 -9.26 29.32 17.95
C LEU A 109 -7.77 29.68 17.93
N CYS A 110 -7.06 29.53 19.06
CA CYS A 110 -5.60 29.67 19.11
C CYS A 110 -4.90 28.63 18.21
N SER A 111 -5.44 27.40 18.19
CA SER A 111 -4.94 26.30 17.34
C SER A 111 -5.19 26.57 15.85
N HIS A 112 -6.38 27.08 15.50
CA HIS A 112 -6.71 27.57 14.15
C HIS A 112 -5.71 28.63 13.68
N ILE A 113 -5.49 29.69 14.48
CA ILE A 113 -4.57 30.78 14.12
C ILE A 113 -3.14 30.25 13.89
N ARG A 114 -2.64 29.38 14.78
CA ARG A 114 -1.30 28.78 14.67
C ARG A 114 -1.15 27.95 13.38
N TYR A 115 -2.10 27.05 13.11
CA TYR A 115 -2.08 26.21 11.91
C TYR A 115 -2.24 27.02 10.62
N ALA A 116 -3.16 27.99 10.61
CA ALA A 116 -3.47 28.78 9.43
C ALA A 116 -2.38 29.81 9.09
N THR A 117 -1.66 30.34 10.09
CA THR A 117 -0.56 31.30 9.89
C THR A 117 0.71 30.63 9.34
N ASN A 118 1.09 29.46 9.84
CA ASN A 118 2.14 28.60 9.27
C ASN A 118 3.42 29.37 8.83
N GLU A 119 4.02 30.13 9.75
CA GLU A 119 5.24 30.94 9.51
C GLU A 119 5.13 31.93 8.34
N GLY A 120 3.92 32.42 8.05
CA GLY A 120 3.62 33.32 6.92
C GLY A 120 3.09 32.59 5.68
N LYS A 121 3.32 31.27 5.55
CA LYS A 121 2.83 30.46 4.43
C LYS A 121 1.36 30.06 4.64
N ILE A 122 0.47 31.05 4.55
CA ILE A 122 -0.94 30.97 4.98
C ILE A 122 -1.70 29.78 4.37
N ARG A 123 -2.46 29.05 5.20
CA ARG A 123 -3.27 27.88 4.83
C ARG A 123 -4.76 28.14 4.99
N SER A 124 -5.58 27.80 3.99
CA SER A 124 -7.05 27.87 4.08
C SER A 124 -7.56 26.89 5.13
N THR A 125 -8.17 27.41 6.19
CA THR A 125 -8.60 26.66 7.37
C THR A 125 -10.00 27.06 7.77
N ILE A 126 -10.79 26.09 8.27
CA ILE A 126 -12.07 26.33 8.94
C ILE A 126 -12.15 25.52 10.23
N THR A 127 -12.72 26.09 11.28
CA THR A 127 -13.03 25.40 12.53
C THR A 127 -14.53 25.44 12.77
N ILE A 128 -15.17 24.28 12.92
CA ILE A 128 -16.63 24.15 12.96
C ILE A 128 -17.05 23.77 14.37
N PHE A 129 -17.66 24.74 15.07
CA PHE A 129 -18.20 24.56 16.42
C PHE A 129 -19.61 23.92 16.38
N PRO A 130 -20.20 23.53 17.54
CA PRO A 130 -21.43 22.74 17.56
C PRO A 130 -22.60 23.37 16.80
N GLN A 131 -23.45 22.52 16.21
CA GLN A 131 -24.65 22.97 15.50
C GLN A 131 -25.67 23.60 16.45
N ARG A 132 -26.50 24.50 15.90
CA ARG A 132 -27.67 25.07 16.55
C ARG A 132 -28.60 23.93 16.99
N LYS A 133 -29.07 23.98 18.25
CA LYS A 133 -30.06 23.04 18.81
C LYS A 133 -31.13 23.87 19.53
N GLU A 134 -32.41 23.49 19.36
CA GLU A 134 -33.55 24.26 19.89
C GLU A 134 -33.44 24.44 21.43
N GLY A 135 -33.89 25.60 21.92
CA GLY A 135 -33.82 25.97 23.33
C GLY A 135 -32.41 26.30 23.87
N ARG A 136 -31.33 26.04 23.11
CA ARG A 136 -29.96 26.40 23.48
C ARG A 136 -29.48 27.65 22.71
N PRO A 137 -28.73 28.56 23.34
CA PRO A 137 -28.12 29.70 22.63
C PRO A 137 -26.97 29.25 21.71
N ASP A 138 -26.79 29.98 20.60
CA ASP A 138 -25.75 29.71 19.60
C ASP A 138 -24.33 29.86 20.15
N PHE A 139 -23.40 29.04 19.64
CA PHE A 139 -21.96 29.30 19.72
C PHE A 139 -21.59 30.52 18.87
N ARG A 140 -20.82 31.45 19.44
CA ARG A 140 -20.45 32.72 18.79
C ARG A 140 -19.02 33.15 19.14
N VAL A 141 -18.23 33.41 18.10
CA VAL A 141 -17.24 34.50 18.16
C VAL A 141 -17.99 35.80 17.90
N TRP A 142 -17.82 36.81 18.74
CA TRP A 142 -18.48 38.11 18.57
C TRP A 142 -17.70 39.04 17.65
N ASN A 143 -16.37 38.90 17.60
CA ASN A 143 -15.50 39.61 16.66
C ASN A 143 -15.85 39.24 15.21
N THR A 144 -15.84 40.21 14.30
CA THR A 144 -16.04 39.98 12.86
C THR A 144 -14.86 39.23 12.22
N GLN A 145 -13.65 39.40 12.76
CA GLN A 145 -12.47 38.62 12.41
C GLN A 145 -11.73 38.19 13.68
N LEU A 146 -11.08 37.02 13.66
CA LEU A 146 -10.35 36.54 14.84
C LEU A 146 -9.22 37.49 15.26
N ILE A 147 -8.49 38.04 14.27
CA ILE A 147 -7.47 39.05 14.49
C ILE A 147 -8.01 40.37 13.94
N SER A 148 -8.02 41.41 14.76
CA SER A 148 -8.51 42.74 14.40
C SER A 148 -7.96 43.81 15.36
N TYR A 149 -7.82 45.03 14.85
CA TYR A 149 -7.34 46.17 15.63
C TYR A 149 -8.48 46.97 16.27
N ALA A 150 -8.25 47.50 17.46
CA ALA A 150 -9.17 48.34 18.20
C ALA A 150 -9.37 49.73 17.56
N GLY A 151 -10.46 50.40 17.89
CA GLY A 151 -10.77 51.76 17.48
C GLY A 151 -11.19 52.63 18.67
N TYR A 152 -10.56 53.79 18.83
CA TYR A 152 -10.74 54.69 19.97
C TYR A 152 -11.26 56.05 19.52
N LYS A 153 -12.47 56.40 19.94
CA LYS A 153 -13.06 57.72 19.67
C LYS A 153 -12.49 58.77 20.63
N LEU A 154 -11.89 59.82 20.08
CA LEU A 154 -11.35 60.96 20.82
C LEU A 154 -12.43 61.99 21.17
N GLY A 155 -12.13 62.85 22.15
CA GLY A 155 -13.02 63.93 22.58
C GLY A 155 -13.24 65.03 21.54
N ASP A 156 -12.42 65.11 20.48
CA ASP A 156 -12.64 65.99 19.32
C ASP A 156 -13.46 65.32 18.19
N GLY A 157 -13.89 64.08 18.39
CA GLY A 157 -14.67 63.29 17.43
C GLY A 157 -13.84 62.48 16.42
N LYS A 158 -12.50 62.62 16.40
CA LYS A 158 -11.62 61.76 15.58
C LYS A 158 -11.52 60.35 16.15
N VAL A 159 -10.95 59.43 15.37
CA VAL A 159 -10.66 58.05 15.79
C VAL A 159 -9.16 57.78 15.69
N ILE A 160 -8.61 57.06 16.68
CA ILE A 160 -7.30 56.40 16.61
C ILE A 160 -7.55 54.89 16.47
N GLY A 161 -6.83 54.22 15.55
CA GLY A 161 -7.06 52.81 15.25
C GLY A 161 -8.19 52.63 14.22
N ASP A 162 -8.85 51.47 14.25
CA ASP A 162 -9.81 51.07 13.20
C ASP A 162 -11.24 51.62 13.45
N PRO A 163 -11.76 52.53 12.61
CA PRO A 163 -13.12 53.07 12.80
C PRO A 163 -14.22 52.02 12.71
N ALA A 164 -14.00 50.89 12.03
CA ALA A 164 -14.99 49.82 11.94
C ALA A 164 -15.27 49.16 13.30
N ASN A 165 -14.29 49.18 14.21
CA ASN A 165 -14.33 48.43 15.46
C ASN A 165 -14.60 49.29 16.71
N VAL A 166 -14.84 50.60 16.57
CA VAL A 166 -15.02 51.53 17.72
C VAL A 166 -16.10 51.04 18.69
N GLU A 167 -17.30 50.74 18.19
CA GLU A 167 -18.43 50.27 19.02
C GLU A 167 -18.12 48.95 19.77
N PHE A 168 -17.39 48.05 19.13
CA PHE A 168 -16.98 46.78 19.75
C PHE A 168 -15.82 46.98 20.75
N THR A 169 -14.97 47.98 20.50
CA THR A 169 -13.89 48.39 21.40
C THR A 169 -14.47 49.01 22.68
N GLU A 170 -15.46 49.90 22.54
CA GLU A 170 -16.22 50.49 23.66
C GLU A 170 -16.87 49.37 24.50
N MET A 171 -17.55 48.41 23.87
CA MET A 171 -18.12 47.24 24.55
C MET A 171 -17.06 46.39 25.28
N CYS A 172 -15.89 46.12 24.68
CA CYS A 172 -14.81 45.40 25.35
C CYS A 172 -14.29 46.14 26.59
N VAL A 173 -14.22 47.48 26.54
CA VAL A 173 -13.87 48.31 27.70
C VAL A 173 -14.93 48.25 28.79
N GLU A 174 -16.22 48.24 28.44
CA GLU A 174 -17.32 48.02 29.40
C GLU A 174 -17.26 46.64 30.06
N MET A 175 -16.83 45.59 29.33
CA MET A 175 -16.53 44.26 29.88
C MET A 175 -15.28 44.23 30.78
N GLY A 176 -14.49 45.31 30.85
CA GLY A 176 -13.35 45.47 31.75
C GLY A 176 -11.97 45.29 31.10
N TRP A 177 -11.89 45.11 29.76
CA TRP A 177 -10.63 45.10 29.03
C TRP A 177 -9.88 46.44 29.14
N LYS A 178 -8.55 46.42 28.98
CA LYS A 178 -7.68 47.57 29.22
C LYS A 178 -6.87 47.95 27.98
N PRO A 179 -7.38 48.90 27.16
CA PRO A 179 -6.69 49.36 25.95
C PRO A 179 -5.38 50.11 26.26
N LYS A 180 -4.42 50.03 25.33
CA LYS A 180 -3.17 50.80 25.38
C LYS A 180 -3.32 52.16 24.66
N HIS A 181 -4.39 52.32 23.87
CA HIS A 181 -4.72 53.48 23.03
C HIS A 181 -3.77 53.67 21.83
N GLY A 182 -3.20 52.57 21.33
CA GLY A 182 -2.39 52.54 20.11
C GLY A 182 -3.21 52.42 18.82
N MET A 183 -2.66 52.90 17.71
CA MET A 183 -3.26 52.81 16.36
C MET A 183 -3.44 51.36 15.86
N PHE A 184 -2.73 50.41 16.46
CA PHE A 184 -2.74 48.99 16.09
C PHE A 184 -2.74 48.11 17.34
N ASP A 185 -3.58 48.47 18.32
CA ASP A 185 -3.85 47.62 19.49
C ASP A 185 -4.72 46.44 19.07
N LEU A 186 -4.32 45.21 19.39
CA LEU A 186 -5.11 44.01 19.14
C LEU A 186 -6.31 43.93 20.07
N LEU A 187 -7.49 43.61 19.53
CA LEU A 187 -8.70 43.35 20.30
C LEU A 187 -8.66 41.97 20.99
N PRO A 188 -9.31 41.81 22.16
CA PRO A 188 -9.59 40.50 22.72
C PRO A 188 -10.66 39.77 21.89
N LEU A 189 -10.63 38.44 21.90
CA LEU A 189 -11.74 37.62 21.42
C LEU A 189 -12.86 37.61 22.46
N VAL A 190 -14.08 37.99 22.09
CA VAL A 190 -15.27 37.83 22.92
C VAL A 190 -16.07 36.62 22.42
N LEU A 191 -16.28 35.63 23.29
CA LEU A 191 -16.81 34.33 22.95
C LEU A 191 -18.03 33.99 23.83
N SER A 192 -19.05 33.37 23.23
CA SER A 192 -20.15 32.74 23.98
C SER A 192 -20.41 31.33 23.44
N ALA A 193 -20.57 30.38 24.37
CA ALA A 193 -20.73 28.96 24.10
C ALA A 193 -21.75 28.37 25.09
N ALA A 194 -22.81 27.74 24.59
CA ALA A 194 -23.95 27.29 25.37
C ALA A 194 -24.47 28.37 26.36
N GLU A 195 -25.05 27.98 27.50
CA GLU A 195 -25.70 28.89 28.47
C GLU A 195 -24.75 29.88 29.18
N ASN A 196 -23.45 29.83 28.90
CA ASN A 196 -22.45 30.72 29.50
C ASN A 196 -22.66 32.17 29.03
N SER A 197 -22.43 33.11 29.94
CA SER A 197 -22.36 34.54 29.58
C SER A 197 -21.10 34.82 28.75
N PRO A 198 -21.07 35.86 27.90
CA PRO A 198 -19.92 36.14 27.04
C PRO A 198 -18.65 36.43 27.85
N GLU A 199 -17.56 35.72 27.55
CA GLU A 199 -16.25 35.91 28.16
C GLU A 199 -15.27 36.52 27.15
N TYR A 200 -14.35 37.37 27.62
CA TYR A 200 -13.30 37.96 26.77
C TYR A 200 -11.93 37.34 27.07
N PHE A 201 -11.15 37.12 26.01
CA PHE A 201 -9.83 36.49 26.05
C PHE A 201 -8.82 37.33 25.25
N GLU A 202 -7.75 37.76 25.90
CA GLU A 202 -6.66 38.48 25.22
C GLU A 202 -5.84 37.51 24.36
N LEU A 203 -5.64 37.83 23.08
CA LEU A 203 -4.83 37.01 22.17
C LEU A 203 -3.34 37.08 22.56
N PRO A 204 -2.64 35.93 22.65
CA PRO A 204 -1.19 35.91 22.80
C PRO A 204 -0.52 36.58 21.60
N THR A 205 0.34 37.57 21.85
CA THR A 205 1.03 38.35 20.83
C THR A 205 1.89 37.49 19.89
N GLU A 206 2.45 36.41 20.43
CA GLU A 206 3.25 35.40 19.74
C GLU A 206 2.47 34.52 18.74
N LEU A 207 1.13 34.56 18.77
CA LEU A 207 0.28 33.92 17.75
C LEU A 207 -0.10 34.87 16.60
N VAL A 208 0.14 36.18 16.74
CA VAL A 208 -0.27 37.20 15.77
C VAL A 208 0.93 37.70 14.99
N LEU A 209 1.14 37.13 13.80
CA LEU A 209 2.16 37.60 12.86
C LEU A 209 1.74 38.94 12.25
N GLU A 210 2.44 40.02 12.61
CA GLU A 210 2.26 41.36 12.06
C GLU A 210 3.37 41.71 11.06
N VAL A 211 2.97 42.17 9.87
CA VAL A 211 3.88 42.68 8.83
C VAL A 211 3.95 44.20 8.93
N THR A 212 5.13 44.74 9.25
CA THR A 212 5.41 46.19 9.14
C THR A 212 5.51 46.60 7.68
N LEU A 213 4.81 47.68 7.31
CA LEU A 213 4.72 48.13 5.92
C LEU A 213 5.85 49.09 5.56
N LYS A 214 6.45 48.87 4.40
CA LYS A 214 7.54 49.60 3.79
C LYS A 214 7.32 49.68 2.27
N HIS A 215 7.93 50.65 1.60
CA HIS A 215 7.89 50.78 0.13
C HIS A 215 9.27 50.45 -0.46
N PRO A 216 9.37 49.86 -1.67
CA PRO A 216 10.66 49.67 -2.33
C PRO A 216 11.34 51.00 -2.67
N GLU A 217 10.58 52.02 -3.09
CA GLU A 217 11.12 53.32 -3.55
C GLU A 217 11.01 54.45 -2.53
N TYR A 218 10.20 54.30 -1.47
CA TYR A 218 9.96 55.34 -0.45
C TYR A 218 10.37 54.86 0.95
N PRO A 219 11.64 55.07 1.36
CA PRO A 219 12.11 54.67 2.70
C PRO A 219 11.29 55.26 3.85
N TRP A 220 10.78 56.48 3.68
CA TRP A 220 9.94 57.17 4.66
C TRP A 220 8.61 56.47 4.94
N PHE A 221 8.17 55.51 4.11
CA PHE A 221 6.92 54.78 4.33
C PHE A 221 7.00 53.94 5.62
N ALA A 222 8.16 53.37 5.92
CA ALA A 222 8.38 52.62 7.16
C ALA A 222 8.34 53.53 8.41
N GLU A 223 8.73 54.81 8.28
CA GLU A 223 8.64 55.81 9.36
C GLU A 223 7.18 56.12 9.76
N MET A 224 6.20 55.81 8.90
CA MET A 224 4.79 56.01 9.19
C MET A 224 4.23 54.98 10.20
N GLY A 225 5.01 53.93 10.54
CA GLY A 225 4.64 52.94 11.56
C GLY A 225 3.45 52.05 11.20
N LEU A 226 3.04 52.02 9.93
CA LEU A 226 1.91 51.22 9.45
C LEU A 226 2.25 49.72 9.51
N LYS A 227 1.31 48.89 9.96
CA LYS A 227 1.45 47.43 9.97
C LYS A 227 0.11 46.72 9.76
N TRP A 228 0.14 45.49 9.27
CA TRP A 228 -1.06 44.66 9.10
C TRP A 228 -0.82 43.21 9.53
N TYR A 229 -1.83 42.55 10.10
CA TYR A 229 -1.72 41.15 10.51
C TYR A 229 -1.81 40.20 9.28
N ALA A 230 -1.12 39.07 9.36
CA ALA A 230 -0.95 38.16 8.22
C ALA A 230 -2.20 37.33 7.84
N LEU A 231 -3.07 37.02 8.81
CA LEU A 231 -4.13 36.01 8.67
C LEU A 231 -5.55 36.62 8.63
N PRO A 232 -6.28 36.53 7.50
CA PRO A 232 -7.66 37.01 7.39
C PRO A 232 -8.69 35.90 7.72
N THR A 233 -8.96 35.66 9.00
CA THR A 233 -10.06 34.77 9.41
C THR A 233 -11.36 35.58 9.60
N ASP A 234 -12.37 35.38 8.74
CA ASP A 234 -13.75 35.88 8.96
C ASP A 234 -14.48 34.92 9.91
N SER A 235 -15.06 35.47 10.98
CA SER A 235 -15.78 34.71 12.02
C SER A 235 -17.28 35.04 12.09
N GLY A 236 -17.80 35.88 11.18
CA GLY A 236 -19.22 36.24 11.06
C GLY A 236 -20.06 35.29 10.20
N MET A 237 -19.50 34.15 9.79
CA MET A 237 -20.14 33.18 8.89
C MET A 237 -20.69 31.94 9.61
N LEU A 238 -21.83 31.47 9.10
CA LEU A 238 -22.52 30.23 9.42
C LEU A 238 -22.28 29.25 8.26
N LEU A 239 -22.02 27.98 8.57
CA LEU A 239 -22.11 26.90 7.59
C LEU A 239 -23.53 26.30 7.66
N ASP A 240 -24.24 26.39 6.54
CA ASP A 240 -25.53 25.72 6.34
C ASP A 240 -25.32 24.48 5.46
N CYS A 241 -25.52 23.29 6.04
CA CYS A 241 -25.13 22.02 5.43
C CYS A 241 -26.13 20.92 5.79
N GLY A 242 -26.76 20.29 4.78
CA GLY A 242 -27.74 19.22 5.00
C GLY A 242 -28.96 19.63 5.83
N GLY A 243 -29.30 20.92 5.85
CA GLY A 243 -30.37 21.49 6.67
C GLY A 243 -29.93 21.86 8.10
N LEU A 244 -28.73 21.45 8.51
CA LEU A 244 -28.14 21.79 9.81
C LEU A 244 -27.37 23.10 9.73
N GLU A 245 -27.47 23.90 10.79
CA GLU A 245 -26.83 25.21 10.90
C GLU A 245 -25.70 25.18 11.95
N PHE A 246 -24.47 25.47 11.54
CA PHE A 246 -23.29 25.57 12.40
C PHE A 246 -22.95 27.05 12.66
N PRO A 247 -23.37 27.66 13.80
CA PRO A 247 -23.44 29.12 13.92
C PRO A 247 -22.09 29.81 14.08
N SER A 248 -21.03 29.09 14.48
CA SER A 248 -19.67 29.63 14.48
C SER A 248 -18.78 28.74 13.64
N CYS A 249 -18.38 29.27 12.48
CA CYS A 249 -17.47 28.62 11.54
C CYS A 249 -16.32 29.56 11.11
N PRO A 250 -15.40 29.96 12.01
CA PRO A 250 -14.29 30.83 11.64
C PRO A 250 -13.45 30.22 10.52
N PHE A 251 -13.30 30.98 9.44
CA PHE A 251 -12.74 30.54 8.17
C PHE A 251 -11.72 31.55 7.66
N ASN A 252 -10.58 31.11 7.12
CA ASN A 252 -9.62 31.98 6.45
C ASN A 252 -9.31 31.58 5.00
N GLY A 253 -9.02 32.59 4.20
CA GLY A 253 -8.26 32.46 2.96
C GLY A 253 -6.95 33.23 3.06
N TRP A 254 -6.59 33.93 1.98
CA TRP A 254 -5.43 34.83 1.90
C TRP A 254 -5.88 36.29 1.82
N PHE A 255 -5.00 37.22 2.20
CA PHE A 255 -5.23 38.62 1.89
C PHE A 255 -5.01 38.85 0.39
N MET A 256 -5.87 39.66 -0.22
CA MET A 256 -5.62 40.29 -1.52
C MET A 256 -5.09 41.70 -1.23
N GLY A 257 -4.04 42.14 -1.93
CA GLY A 257 -3.36 43.41 -1.64
C GLY A 257 -4.31 44.62 -1.50
N THR A 258 -5.31 44.72 -2.38
CA THR A 258 -6.32 45.80 -2.41
C THR A 258 -7.32 45.76 -1.25
N MET A 259 -7.41 44.66 -0.49
CA MET A 259 -8.15 44.67 0.78
C MET A 259 -7.40 45.46 1.86
N ILE A 260 -6.07 45.33 1.92
CA ILE A 260 -5.25 46.07 2.88
C ILE A 260 -5.00 47.50 2.37
N GLY A 261 -4.38 47.65 1.20
CA GLY A 261 -4.02 48.95 0.62
C GLY A 261 -5.24 49.82 0.37
N SER A 262 -6.15 49.37 -0.50
CA SER A 262 -7.31 50.19 -0.90
C SER A 262 -8.41 50.26 0.17
N ARG A 263 -8.93 49.12 0.65
CA ARG A 263 -10.14 49.10 1.52
C ARG A 263 -9.89 49.33 3.02
N ASN A 264 -8.70 49.04 3.54
CA ASN A 264 -8.39 49.26 4.97
C ASN A 264 -7.60 50.55 5.18
N LEU A 265 -6.46 50.72 4.48
CA LEU A 265 -5.57 51.86 4.70
C LEU A 265 -6.08 53.14 4.03
N CYS A 266 -6.37 53.10 2.72
CA CYS A 266 -6.68 54.30 1.94
C CYS A 266 -8.14 54.77 2.04
N ASP A 267 -9.11 53.89 2.30
CA ASP A 267 -10.53 54.24 2.37
C ASP A 267 -10.81 55.38 3.39
N PRO A 268 -11.44 56.51 2.99
CA PRO A 268 -11.78 57.62 3.87
C PRO A 268 -12.70 57.26 5.04
N HIS A 269 -13.42 56.14 4.99
CA HIS A 269 -14.25 55.64 6.09
C HIS A 269 -13.50 54.68 7.03
N ARG A 270 -12.20 54.45 6.79
CA ARG A 270 -11.30 53.62 7.59
C ARG A 270 -10.08 54.45 8.00
N TYR A 271 -8.85 53.99 7.74
CA TYR A 271 -7.65 54.69 8.21
C TYR A 271 -7.34 55.98 7.42
N ASN A 272 -8.01 56.23 6.27
CA ASN A 272 -7.90 57.45 5.47
C ASN A 272 -6.46 57.90 5.16
N MET A 273 -5.56 56.95 4.88
CA MET A 273 -4.12 57.21 4.69
C MET A 273 -3.78 57.91 3.36
N LEU A 274 -4.76 58.15 2.48
CA LEU A 274 -4.56 58.78 1.16
C LEU A 274 -3.80 60.11 1.27
N GLU A 275 -4.34 61.10 1.99
CA GLU A 275 -3.73 62.43 2.08
C GLU A 275 -2.37 62.43 2.80
N PRO A 276 -2.18 61.76 3.95
CA PRO A 276 -0.87 61.64 4.58
C PRO A 276 0.23 61.04 3.68
N ILE A 277 -0.10 60.01 2.87
CA ILE A 277 0.86 59.40 1.95
C ILE A 277 1.12 60.34 0.76
N GLY A 278 0.08 60.96 0.18
CA GLY A 278 0.22 61.91 -0.93
C GLY A 278 1.08 63.13 -0.60
N LEU A 279 0.94 63.68 0.61
CA LEU A 279 1.79 64.77 1.10
C LEU A 279 3.24 64.32 1.31
N LYS A 280 3.49 63.11 1.81
CA LYS A 280 4.85 62.51 1.93
C LYS A 280 5.48 62.21 0.57
N MET A 281 4.68 61.91 -0.46
CA MET A 281 5.12 61.78 -1.86
C MET A 281 5.37 63.13 -2.55
N GLY A 282 4.97 64.26 -1.95
CA GLY A 282 5.09 65.59 -2.56
C GLY A 282 4.06 65.89 -3.65
N LEU A 283 2.93 65.18 -3.66
CA LEU A 283 1.84 65.40 -4.62
C LEU A 283 0.97 66.60 -4.23
N ASN A 284 0.40 67.28 -5.22
CA ASN A 284 -0.61 68.31 -4.97
C ASN A 284 -1.95 67.65 -4.61
N THR A 285 -2.31 67.67 -3.32
CA THR A 285 -3.56 67.11 -2.80
C THR A 285 -4.77 68.06 -2.91
N GLU A 286 -4.57 69.35 -3.20
CA GLU A 286 -5.62 70.38 -3.17
C GLU A 286 -6.66 70.22 -4.29
N THR A 287 -6.26 69.65 -5.43
CA THR A 287 -7.14 69.49 -6.61
C THR A 287 -7.30 68.04 -7.03
N ALA A 288 -8.53 67.62 -7.35
CA ALA A 288 -8.78 66.27 -7.87
C ALA A 288 -8.17 66.03 -9.27
N SER A 289 -7.89 67.10 -10.02
CA SER A 289 -7.34 67.03 -11.38
C SER A 289 -5.87 66.65 -11.46
N SER A 290 -5.14 66.57 -10.33
CA SER A 290 -3.78 66.02 -10.30
C SER A 290 -3.72 64.48 -10.25
N LEU A 291 -4.88 63.81 -10.10
CA LEU A 291 -5.00 62.34 -9.93
C LEU A 291 -4.17 61.79 -8.75
N TRP A 292 -3.89 62.63 -7.75
CA TRP A 292 -3.05 62.28 -6.61
C TRP A 292 -3.57 61.07 -5.82
N LYS A 293 -4.89 60.89 -5.75
CA LYS A 293 -5.53 59.78 -5.03
C LYS A 293 -5.23 58.44 -5.71
N ASP A 294 -5.35 58.40 -7.02
CA ASP A 294 -5.10 57.23 -7.86
C ASP A 294 -3.64 56.82 -7.78
N GLN A 295 -2.72 57.79 -7.85
CA GLN A 295 -1.28 57.54 -7.68
C GLN A 295 -0.97 56.98 -6.27
N VAL A 296 -1.46 57.62 -5.20
CA VAL A 296 -1.27 57.10 -3.83
C VAL A 296 -1.88 55.71 -3.64
N LEU A 297 -3.04 55.43 -4.26
CA LEU A 297 -3.70 54.13 -4.16
C LEU A 297 -2.83 53.00 -4.75
N ILE A 298 -2.10 53.29 -5.84
CA ILE A 298 -1.14 52.37 -6.44
C ILE A 298 0.04 52.13 -5.49
N GLU A 299 0.75 53.18 -5.06
CA GLU A 299 1.93 53.05 -4.19
C GLU A 299 1.60 52.38 -2.83
N ALA A 300 0.42 52.66 -2.26
CA ALA A 300 -0.04 52.00 -1.03
C ALA A 300 -0.28 50.48 -1.22
N ASN A 301 -0.65 50.04 -2.42
CA ASN A 301 -0.76 48.62 -2.75
C ASN A 301 0.60 47.98 -3.05
N VAL A 302 1.51 48.71 -3.72
CA VAL A 302 2.91 48.30 -3.92
C VAL A 302 3.61 48.10 -2.57
N ALA A 303 3.42 49.02 -1.62
CA ALA A 303 3.91 48.90 -0.24
C ALA A 303 3.44 47.60 0.42
N VAL A 304 2.14 47.31 0.35
CA VAL A 304 1.55 46.10 0.94
C VAL A 304 2.13 44.83 0.34
N LEU A 305 2.16 44.70 -0.99
CA LEU A 305 2.66 43.50 -1.66
C LEU A 305 4.14 43.28 -1.36
N PHE A 306 4.98 44.30 -1.55
CA PHE A 306 6.42 44.25 -1.27
C PHE A 306 6.74 43.93 0.19
N SER A 307 5.92 44.41 1.14
CA SER A 307 6.12 44.16 2.56
C SER A 307 5.80 42.72 2.96
N PHE A 308 4.69 42.17 2.44
CA PHE A 308 4.30 40.78 2.69
C PHE A 308 5.28 39.80 2.04
N GLU A 309 5.67 40.05 0.79
CA GLU A 309 6.71 39.28 0.09
C GLU A 309 8.05 39.32 0.85
N SER A 310 8.50 40.51 1.26
CA SER A 310 9.71 40.70 2.07
C SER A 310 9.66 40.02 3.44
N ALA A 311 8.46 39.79 3.98
CA ALA A 311 8.24 39.10 5.24
C ALA A 311 7.98 37.58 5.04
N ASN A 312 8.07 37.07 3.81
CA ASN A 312 7.75 35.69 3.44
C ASN A 312 6.29 35.28 3.80
N VAL A 313 5.37 36.25 3.74
CA VAL A 313 3.93 36.05 4.03
C VAL A 313 3.13 35.96 2.74
N THR A 314 2.32 34.91 2.60
CA THR A 314 1.48 34.68 1.43
C THR A 314 0.38 35.73 1.30
N ILE A 315 0.46 36.53 0.25
CA ILE A 315 -0.54 37.50 -0.19
C ILE A 315 -0.81 37.29 -1.69
N VAL A 316 -2.00 37.63 -2.16
CA VAL A 316 -2.38 37.51 -3.57
C VAL A 316 -2.56 38.90 -4.18
N ASN A 317 -2.10 39.12 -5.41
CA ASN A 317 -2.42 40.35 -6.13
C ASN A 317 -3.80 40.25 -6.81
N HIS A 318 -4.35 41.40 -7.17
CA HIS A 318 -5.73 41.50 -7.66
C HIS A 318 -5.93 41.12 -9.13
N HIS A 319 -4.85 41.01 -9.92
CA HIS A 319 -4.89 40.49 -11.29
C HIS A 319 -4.96 38.96 -11.27
N ASP A 320 -4.01 38.30 -10.60
CA ASP A 320 -3.97 36.84 -10.53
C ASP A 320 -5.27 36.27 -9.93
N ALA A 321 -5.74 36.87 -8.83
CA ALA A 321 -7.02 36.47 -8.21
C ALA A 321 -8.23 36.61 -9.15
N SER A 322 -8.19 37.57 -10.09
CA SER A 322 -9.24 37.76 -11.10
C SER A 322 -9.19 36.65 -12.16
N THR A 323 -8.01 36.34 -12.69
CA THR A 323 -7.83 35.24 -13.66
C THR A 323 -8.15 33.88 -13.05
N ASP A 324 -7.71 33.62 -11.82
CA ASP A 324 -8.00 32.38 -11.08
C ASP A 324 -9.51 32.20 -10.85
N PHE A 325 -10.24 33.31 -10.64
CA PHE A 325 -11.70 33.29 -10.51
C PHE A 325 -12.42 33.07 -11.85
N ILE A 326 -11.97 33.69 -12.96
CA ILE A 326 -12.55 33.41 -14.29
C ILE A 326 -12.37 31.93 -14.64
N LEU A 327 -11.18 31.35 -14.43
CA LEU A 327 -10.92 29.93 -14.64
C LEU A 327 -11.77 29.00 -13.76
N HIS A 328 -12.22 29.47 -12.59
CA HIS A 328 -13.20 28.76 -11.76
C HIS A 328 -14.63 28.92 -12.30
N MET A 329 -15.05 30.15 -12.64
CA MET A 329 -16.36 30.46 -13.19
C MET A 329 -16.65 29.67 -14.48
N ASP A 330 -15.67 29.59 -15.37
CA ASP A 330 -15.73 28.81 -16.62
C ASP A 330 -15.98 27.31 -16.37
N LYS A 331 -15.35 26.74 -15.34
CA LYS A 331 -15.54 25.33 -14.94
C LYS A 331 -16.92 25.11 -14.34
N GLU A 332 -17.39 26.00 -13.46
CA GLU A 332 -18.73 25.91 -12.87
C GLU A 332 -19.85 26.09 -13.92
N ILE A 333 -19.65 26.96 -14.92
CA ILE A 333 -20.56 27.11 -16.06
C ILE A 333 -20.61 25.82 -16.88
N LYS A 334 -19.45 25.21 -17.19
CA LYS A 334 -19.39 23.94 -17.94
C LYS A 334 -19.98 22.75 -17.17
N LEU A 335 -19.82 22.71 -15.84
CA LEU A 335 -20.29 21.60 -14.99
C LEU A 335 -21.77 21.69 -14.60
N ARG A 336 -22.30 22.88 -14.34
CA ARG A 336 -23.67 23.07 -13.79
C ARG A 336 -24.44 24.27 -14.35
N GLY A 337 -23.97 24.88 -15.45
CA GLY A 337 -24.65 25.98 -16.13
C GLY A 337 -24.56 27.35 -15.45
N GLY A 338 -23.78 27.51 -14.38
CA GLY A 338 -23.62 28.81 -13.71
C GLY A 338 -22.66 28.82 -12.52
N CYS A 339 -22.19 30.02 -12.18
CA CYS A 339 -21.36 30.29 -11.00
C CYS A 339 -21.99 31.41 -10.13
N PRO A 340 -22.42 31.14 -8.88
CA PRO A 340 -23.04 32.16 -8.02
C PRO A 340 -22.01 33.21 -7.60
N SER A 341 -22.27 34.50 -7.88
CA SER A 341 -21.30 35.59 -7.67
C SER A 341 -21.93 36.96 -7.39
N ASP A 342 -21.45 37.66 -6.37
CA ASP A 342 -21.71 39.08 -6.05
C ASP A 342 -20.64 39.96 -6.72
N TRP A 343 -20.99 40.63 -7.82
CA TRP A 343 -20.07 41.51 -8.58
C TRP A 343 -19.38 42.56 -7.70
N VAL A 344 -20.08 43.11 -6.69
CA VAL A 344 -19.55 44.16 -5.78
C VAL A 344 -18.46 43.61 -4.83
N ARG A 345 -18.43 42.28 -4.63
CA ARG A 345 -17.39 41.58 -3.87
C ARG A 345 -16.33 40.93 -4.75
N MET A 346 -16.68 40.49 -5.96
CA MET A 346 -15.73 39.92 -6.91
C MET A 346 -14.79 40.98 -7.48
N VAL A 347 -15.31 42.15 -7.88
CA VAL A 347 -14.50 43.18 -8.53
C VAL A 347 -13.60 43.91 -7.49
N PRO A 348 -12.26 43.86 -7.66
CA PRO A 348 -11.34 44.63 -6.83
C PRO A 348 -11.56 46.16 -6.99
N PRO A 349 -11.35 46.95 -5.93
CA PRO A 349 -11.60 48.41 -5.93
C PRO A 349 -10.55 49.23 -6.68
N MET A 350 -9.62 48.59 -7.39
CA MET A 350 -8.50 49.22 -8.08
C MET A 350 -8.33 48.56 -9.44
N SER A 351 -7.97 49.34 -10.46
CA SER A 351 -7.73 48.89 -11.84
C SER A 351 -8.90 48.15 -12.51
N GLY A 352 -10.14 48.24 -11.99
CA GLY A 352 -11.26 47.36 -12.35
C GLY A 352 -11.43 47.07 -13.84
N SER A 353 -11.42 48.09 -14.70
CA SER A 353 -11.60 47.94 -16.15
C SER A 353 -10.49 47.16 -16.88
N THR A 354 -9.36 46.85 -16.24
CA THR A 354 -8.29 45.98 -16.78
C THR A 354 -8.46 44.51 -16.37
N LEU A 355 -9.47 44.18 -15.57
CA LEU A 355 -9.74 42.85 -15.04
C LEU A 355 -10.93 42.21 -15.76
N GLU A 356 -10.82 40.96 -16.19
CA GLU A 356 -11.88 40.22 -16.90
C GLU A 356 -13.19 40.15 -16.10
N VAL A 357 -13.11 39.66 -14.86
CA VAL A 357 -13.50 40.43 -13.66
C VAL A 357 -14.71 41.36 -13.77
N PHE A 358 -14.41 42.55 -14.26
CA PHE A 358 -15.27 43.71 -14.29
C PHE A 358 -16.30 43.65 -15.43
N HIS A 359 -15.90 43.08 -16.57
CA HIS A 359 -16.71 43.01 -17.80
C HIS A 359 -17.67 41.82 -17.82
N GLN A 360 -17.49 40.86 -16.91
CA GLN A 360 -18.31 39.66 -16.82
C GLN A 360 -19.65 39.93 -16.12
N GLU A 361 -20.76 39.60 -16.79
CA GLU A 361 -22.08 39.55 -16.14
C GLU A 361 -22.12 38.44 -15.08
N MET A 362 -22.57 38.78 -13.87
CA MET A 362 -22.60 37.88 -12.72
C MET A 362 -23.97 37.88 -12.07
N LEU A 363 -24.51 36.68 -11.80
CA LEU A 363 -25.78 36.51 -11.11
C LEU A 363 -25.53 36.19 -9.62
N LEU A 364 -26.09 37.02 -8.75
CA LEU A 364 -26.13 36.76 -7.31
C LEU A 364 -27.29 35.83 -6.99
N TYR A 365 -26.96 34.55 -6.82
CA TYR A 365 -27.83 33.52 -6.26
C TYR A 365 -27.02 32.68 -5.25
N TYR A 366 -27.70 31.78 -4.54
CA TYR A 366 -27.10 30.94 -3.50
C TYR A 366 -27.29 29.46 -3.85
N LEU A 367 -26.36 28.63 -3.41
CA LEU A 367 -26.39 27.17 -3.58
C LEU A 367 -25.95 26.53 -2.26
N HIS A 368 -26.62 25.46 -1.85
CA HIS A 368 -26.29 24.69 -0.64
C HIS A 368 -25.36 23.50 -0.98
N PRO A 369 -24.51 23.05 -0.03
CA PRO A 369 -24.19 23.69 1.25
C PRO A 369 -23.56 25.07 1.05
N ALA A 370 -23.71 25.96 2.03
CA ALA A 370 -23.47 27.40 1.87
C ALA A 370 -22.77 28.03 3.08
N PHE A 371 -21.95 29.05 2.83
CA PHE A 371 -21.57 30.02 3.87
C PHE A 371 -22.53 31.21 3.86
N VAL A 372 -23.25 31.39 4.95
CA VAL A 372 -24.25 32.44 5.15
C VAL A 372 -23.71 33.46 6.15
N ARG A 373 -23.78 34.76 5.82
CA ARG A 373 -23.42 35.81 6.79
C ARG A 373 -24.53 35.99 7.82
N GLN A 374 -24.10 36.22 9.05
CA GLN A 374 -24.99 36.37 10.19
C GLN A 374 -25.04 37.83 10.65
N ASP A 375 -25.91 38.10 11.62
CA ASP A 375 -26.15 39.45 12.13
C ASP A 375 -24.87 40.06 12.71
N ILE A 376 -24.44 41.20 12.18
CA ILE A 376 -23.04 41.67 12.22
C ILE A 376 -22.59 42.08 13.64
N LYS A 377 -23.54 42.27 14.57
CA LYS A 377 -23.31 42.85 15.90
C LYS A 377 -24.09 42.11 17.01
N PRO A 378 -23.70 40.88 17.39
CA PRO A 378 -24.45 40.04 18.33
C PRO A 378 -24.70 40.71 19.70
N TRP A 379 -23.78 41.57 20.16
CA TRP A 379 -23.92 42.33 21.39
C TRP A 379 -25.16 43.25 21.42
N ARG A 380 -25.66 43.70 20.27
CA ARG A 380 -26.89 44.53 20.18
C ARG A 380 -28.16 43.74 20.48
N LYS A 381 -28.14 42.42 20.29
CA LYS A 381 -29.26 41.51 20.61
C LYS A 381 -29.11 40.85 21.99
N HIS A 382 -27.95 40.97 22.64
CA HIS A 382 -27.67 40.30 23.92
C HIS A 382 -28.30 41.03 25.13
N SER A 383 -29.16 40.33 25.86
CA SER A 383 -29.81 40.82 27.08
C SER A 383 -28.94 40.59 28.32
N TRP A 384 -28.05 41.56 28.62
CA TRP A 384 -27.23 41.56 29.83
C TRP A 384 -28.08 41.38 31.10
N LYS A 385 -27.87 40.25 31.81
CA LYS A 385 -28.54 39.95 33.10
C LYS A 385 -28.08 40.95 34.17
N ARG A 386 -28.85 42.03 34.37
CA ARG A 386 -28.61 43.02 35.44
C ARG A 386 -28.92 42.43 36.81
N ASP A 387 -27.88 42.09 37.55
CA ASP A 387 -27.99 41.74 38.96
C ASP A 387 -28.38 42.99 39.78
N GLN A 388 -29.60 43.01 40.34
CA GLN A 388 -30.17 44.22 40.96
C GLN A 388 -29.64 44.52 42.38
N ASN A 389 -28.82 43.64 42.95
CA ASN A 389 -28.44 43.66 44.37
C ASN A 389 -26.94 43.91 44.65
N LEU A 390 -26.15 44.33 43.67
CA LEU A 390 -24.71 44.58 43.85
C LEU A 390 -24.29 46.01 43.43
N PRO A 391 -23.47 46.72 44.24
CA PRO A 391 -22.86 47.97 43.83
C PRO A 391 -21.94 47.81 42.61
N ILE A 392 -21.85 48.87 41.81
CA ILE A 392 -21.12 48.94 40.53
C ILE A 392 -19.61 48.61 40.66
N SER A 393 -19.05 48.59 41.86
CA SER A 393 -17.65 48.27 42.14
C SER A 393 -17.31 46.78 42.34
N SER A 394 -18.30 45.88 42.45
CA SER A 394 -18.09 44.47 42.86
C SER A 394 -18.37 43.38 41.82
N CYS A 395 -19.10 43.66 40.73
CA CYS A 395 -19.42 42.66 39.70
C CYS A 395 -18.23 42.39 38.76
N ASN A 396 -17.18 41.75 39.27
CA ASN A 396 -15.99 41.45 38.47
C ASN A 396 -15.16 40.28 39.09
N PRO A 397 -15.22 39.05 38.55
CA PRO A 397 -14.40 37.93 39.03
C PRO A 397 -12.93 38.09 38.60
N LYS A 398 -12.20 38.96 39.32
CA LYS A 398 -10.79 39.34 39.06
C LYS A 398 -9.80 38.17 39.12
N ARG A 399 -9.74 37.34 38.08
CA ARG A 399 -8.60 36.43 37.83
C ARG A 399 -7.51 37.15 37.05
N LYS A 400 -6.77 38.02 37.75
CA LYS A 400 -5.50 38.56 37.24
C LYS A 400 -4.57 37.41 36.83
N LEU A 401 -4.29 37.31 35.53
CA LEU A 401 -3.34 36.35 34.95
C LEU A 401 -1.89 36.77 35.22
N GLY A 402 -1.46 36.71 36.48
CA GLY A 402 -0.06 36.90 36.86
C GLY A 402 0.77 35.62 36.69
N PHE A 403 2.03 35.75 36.23
CA PHE A 403 3.14 34.79 36.06
C PHE A 403 2.86 33.28 36.00
N LYS A 404 2.15 32.70 36.98
CA LYS A 404 1.49 31.39 36.84
C LYS A 404 0.63 31.28 35.59
N ALA A 405 0.13 32.38 35.03
CA ALA A 405 -0.53 32.43 33.73
C ALA A 405 0.41 32.16 32.55
N LEU A 406 1.64 32.67 32.60
CA LEU A 406 2.65 32.48 31.56
C LEU A 406 3.26 31.07 31.65
N ALA A 407 3.54 30.61 32.87
CA ALA A 407 3.87 29.20 33.13
C ALA A 407 2.73 28.28 32.64
N ARG A 408 1.47 28.66 32.91
CA ARG A 408 0.31 27.98 32.33
C ARG A 408 0.22 28.10 30.83
N ALA A 409 0.65 29.16 30.15
CA ALA A 409 0.63 29.26 28.69
C ALA A 409 1.64 28.29 28.03
N VAL A 410 2.76 28.03 28.70
CA VAL A 410 3.73 26.99 28.33
C VAL A 410 3.18 25.60 28.63
N GLU A 411 2.66 25.37 29.83
CA GLU A 411 1.99 24.13 30.27
C GLU A 411 0.75 23.80 29.42
N PHE A 412 0.04 24.83 28.93
CA PHE A 412 -1.10 24.79 28.01
C PHE A 412 -0.67 24.51 26.58
N SER A 413 0.44 25.10 26.11
CA SER A 413 0.99 24.75 24.80
C SER A 413 1.48 23.30 24.80
N ALA A 414 2.18 22.88 25.86
CA ALA A 414 2.56 21.49 26.09
C ALA A 414 1.33 20.57 26.25
N SER A 415 0.25 21.00 26.91
CA SER A 415 -0.97 20.20 27.09
C SER A 415 -1.85 20.14 25.83
N LEU A 416 -1.90 21.20 25.01
CA LEU A 416 -2.54 21.20 23.69
C LEU A 416 -1.77 20.28 22.75
N MET A 417 -0.43 20.30 22.80
CA MET A 417 0.39 19.36 22.06
C MET A 417 0.28 17.94 22.62
N SER A 418 0.14 17.75 23.94
CA SER A 418 -0.13 16.45 24.54
C SER A 418 -1.52 15.90 24.20
N LYS A 419 -2.51 16.75 23.94
CA LYS A 419 -3.83 16.36 23.37
C LYS A 419 -3.75 16.12 21.86
N ALA A 420 -3.03 16.93 21.09
CA ALA A 420 -2.78 16.67 19.67
C ALA A 420 -1.95 15.37 19.46
N LEU A 421 -1.09 15.02 20.42
CA LEU A 421 -0.37 13.75 20.52
C LEU A 421 -1.26 12.57 20.91
N SER A 422 -2.52 12.79 21.30
CA SER A 422 -3.54 11.73 21.40
C SER A 422 -4.33 11.56 20.10
N SER A 423 -4.26 12.53 19.18
CA SER A 423 -4.85 12.49 17.83
C SER A 423 -3.77 12.49 16.74
N ARG A 424 -2.72 11.67 16.89
CA ARG A 424 -1.60 11.61 15.94
C ARG A 424 -2.08 11.21 14.54
N VAL A 425 -1.49 11.80 13.51
CA VAL A 425 -1.78 11.47 12.11
C VAL A 425 -1.57 9.97 11.87
N LYS A 426 -2.60 9.33 11.31
CA LYS A 426 -2.62 7.90 10.96
C LYS A 426 -1.66 7.65 9.80
N CYS A 427 -0.74 6.71 9.99
CA CYS A 427 0.29 6.34 9.02
C CYS A 427 0.21 4.83 8.72
N SER A 428 -0.33 4.48 7.56
CA SER A 428 -0.48 3.09 7.13
C SER A 428 0.71 2.65 6.29
N ILE A 429 1.54 1.75 6.83
CA ILE A 429 2.75 1.23 6.19
C ILE A 429 2.42 -0.15 5.61
N LEU A 430 2.23 -0.20 4.29
CA LEU A 430 1.85 -1.38 3.54
C LEU A 430 3.08 -2.10 2.99
N TYR A 431 3.08 -3.43 3.04
CA TYR A 431 4.17 -4.23 2.47
C TYR A 431 3.66 -5.44 1.67
N ALA A 432 4.43 -5.79 0.64
CA ALA A 432 4.38 -7.08 -0.02
C ALA A 432 5.80 -7.64 -0.13
N THR A 433 5.95 -8.94 0.15
CA THR A 433 7.25 -9.60 0.25
C THR A 433 7.14 -11.10 0.04
N GLU A 434 8.10 -11.66 -0.69
CA GLU A 434 8.19 -13.10 -0.94
C GLU A 434 9.16 -13.79 0.04
N THR A 435 10.12 -13.05 0.61
CA THR A 435 11.24 -13.56 1.43
C THR A 435 11.44 -12.78 2.75
N GLY A 436 10.46 -11.97 3.14
CA GLY A 436 10.46 -11.22 4.41
C GLY A 436 11.30 -9.92 4.42
N ARG A 437 12.09 -9.61 3.39
CA ARG A 437 12.97 -8.42 3.41
C ARG A 437 12.20 -7.10 3.34
N SER A 438 11.14 -7.02 2.55
CA SER A 438 10.28 -5.83 2.48
C SER A 438 9.55 -5.60 3.80
N GLU A 439 9.11 -6.67 4.47
CA GLU A 439 8.49 -6.60 5.80
C GLU A 439 9.47 -6.05 6.85
N ARG A 440 10.73 -6.53 6.86
CA ARG A 440 11.76 -6.03 7.78
C ARG A 440 11.95 -4.51 7.63
N PHE A 441 11.99 -4.02 6.40
CA PHE A 441 12.06 -2.58 6.12
C PHE A 441 10.76 -1.85 6.50
N ALA A 442 9.58 -2.43 6.28
CA ALA A 442 8.31 -1.85 6.71
C ALA A 442 8.20 -1.70 8.24
N ARG A 443 8.63 -2.72 8.98
CA ARG A 443 8.76 -2.66 10.45
C ARG A 443 9.82 -1.62 10.86
N ARG A 444 10.97 -1.54 10.20
CA ARG A 444 12.00 -0.52 10.50
C ARG A 444 11.54 0.91 10.18
N LEU A 445 10.68 1.12 9.17
CA LEU A 445 10.04 2.42 8.93
C LEU A 445 9.02 2.75 10.03
N TYR A 446 8.25 1.76 10.49
CA TYR A 446 7.34 1.93 11.64
C TYR A 446 8.06 2.41 12.90
N GLU A 447 9.25 1.90 13.21
CA GLU A 447 10.04 2.39 14.36
C GLU A 447 10.47 3.85 14.23
N ILE A 448 10.80 4.29 13.02
CA ILE A 448 11.15 5.69 12.75
C ILE A 448 9.91 6.59 12.92
N PHE A 449 8.73 6.11 12.54
CA PHE A 449 7.49 6.90 12.53
C PHE A 449 6.68 6.84 13.85
N LYS A 450 6.69 5.72 14.59
CA LYS A 450 5.89 5.53 15.83
C LYS A 450 6.09 6.58 16.93
N PRO A 451 7.24 7.29 17.08
CA PRO A 451 7.37 8.33 18.11
C PRO A 451 6.47 9.54 17.82
N VAL A 452 6.15 9.78 16.54
CA VAL A 452 5.52 11.00 16.02
C VAL A 452 4.11 10.74 15.46
N PHE A 453 3.92 9.63 14.74
CA PHE A 453 2.69 9.27 14.03
C PHE A 453 1.92 8.14 14.75
N HIS A 454 0.63 7.96 14.43
CA HIS A 454 -0.10 6.73 14.75
C HIS A 454 0.14 5.73 13.61
N SER A 455 1.30 5.09 13.64
CA SER A 455 1.72 4.15 12.60
C SER A 455 1.12 2.76 12.79
N ARG A 456 0.90 2.06 11.67
CA ARG A 456 0.54 0.63 11.61
C ARG A 456 1.24 -0.04 10.44
N VAL A 457 1.69 -1.29 10.61
CA VAL A 457 2.28 -2.11 9.53
C VAL A 457 1.26 -3.17 9.13
N ILE A 458 0.98 -3.32 7.83
CA ILE A 458 -0.05 -4.22 7.31
C ILE A 458 0.45 -4.90 6.03
N CYS A 459 0.20 -6.21 5.89
CA CYS A 459 0.43 -6.92 4.64
C CYS A 459 -0.59 -6.45 3.58
N MET A 460 -0.17 -6.36 2.32
CA MET A 460 -1.05 -5.89 1.23
C MET A 460 -2.28 -6.77 0.99
N ASP A 461 -2.22 -8.07 1.31
CA ASP A 461 -3.34 -9.01 1.12
C ASP A 461 -4.39 -8.94 2.25
N ASP A 462 -3.97 -8.48 3.45
CA ASP A 462 -4.85 -8.17 4.59
C ASP A 462 -5.51 -6.78 4.45
N TYR A 463 -5.08 -5.96 3.49
CA TYR A 463 -5.49 -4.57 3.38
C TYR A 463 -6.72 -4.38 2.47
N VAL A 464 -7.79 -3.82 3.05
CA VAL A 464 -9.02 -3.44 2.34
C VAL A 464 -8.79 -2.17 1.53
N VAL A 465 -8.61 -2.32 0.21
CA VAL A 465 -8.17 -1.27 -0.74
C VAL A 465 -9.10 -0.05 -0.76
N GLU A 466 -10.40 -0.26 -0.58
CA GLU A 466 -11.42 0.79 -0.45
C GLU A 466 -11.12 1.76 0.70
N SER A 467 -10.36 1.34 1.72
CA SER A 467 -9.96 2.21 2.82
C SER A 467 -8.91 3.27 2.43
N LEU A 468 -8.25 3.15 1.27
CA LEU A 468 -7.23 4.12 0.82
C LEU A 468 -7.80 5.54 0.69
N GLU A 469 -9.05 5.69 0.24
CA GLU A 469 -9.73 7.00 0.10
C GLU A 469 -9.90 7.72 1.45
N HIS A 470 -9.67 7.04 2.57
CA HIS A 470 -9.81 7.56 3.93
C HIS A 470 -8.48 7.57 4.72
N GLU A 471 -7.36 7.22 4.08
CA GLU A 471 -6.03 7.35 4.69
C GLU A 471 -5.46 8.76 4.45
N SER A 472 -4.81 9.32 5.47
CA SER A 472 -4.06 10.58 5.34
C SER A 472 -2.62 10.38 4.89
N LEU A 473 -1.99 9.27 5.28
CA LEU A 473 -0.57 9.00 5.03
C LEU A 473 -0.33 7.50 4.81
N VAL A 474 0.13 7.13 3.61
CA VAL A 474 0.36 5.74 3.20
C VAL A 474 1.80 5.55 2.73
N MET A 475 2.54 4.63 3.35
CA MET A 475 3.89 4.25 2.92
C MET A 475 3.85 2.87 2.31
N VAL A 476 4.54 2.67 1.19
CA VAL A 476 4.62 1.35 0.53
C VAL A 476 6.06 0.87 0.48
N ILE A 477 6.32 -0.32 1.00
CA ILE A 477 7.62 -0.99 0.91
C ILE A 477 7.41 -2.38 0.32
N THR A 478 7.76 -2.55 -0.95
CA THR A 478 7.39 -3.73 -1.73
C THR A 478 8.56 -4.28 -2.53
N SER A 479 8.63 -5.60 -2.71
CA SER A 479 9.59 -6.26 -3.60
C SER A 479 8.96 -6.59 -4.95
N THR A 480 9.76 -6.62 -6.02
CA THR A 480 9.37 -7.27 -7.28
C THR A 480 9.80 -8.74 -7.28
N PHE A 481 9.00 -9.63 -7.86
CA PHE A 481 9.30 -11.07 -7.95
C PHE A 481 9.19 -11.61 -9.40
N SER A 482 9.72 -12.82 -9.65
CA SER A 482 9.81 -13.43 -10.98
C SER A 482 10.31 -12.43 -12.06
N ASN A 483 9.72 -12.41 -13.25
CA ASN A 483 10.03 -11.46 -14.32
C ASN A 483 9.18 -10.18 -14.24
N GLY A 484 9.19 -9.49 -13.10
CA GLY A 484 8.53 -8.18 -12.94
C GLY A 484 7.21 -8.17 -12.17
N GLU A 485 6.77 -9.32 -11.66
CA GLU A 485 5.48 -9.52 -10.99
C GLU A 485 5.44 -8.93 -9.56
N PRO A 486 4.24 -8.70 -9.00
CA PRO A 486 4.09 -8.55 -7.55
C PRO A 486 4.45 -9.85 -6.81
N PRO A 487 4.86 -9.77 -5.53
CA PRO A 487 4.92 -10.93 -4.64
C PRO A 487 3.51 -11.50 -4.45
N GLU A 488 3.40 -12.74 -3.96
CA GLU A 488 2.09 -13.41 -3.82
C GLU A 488 1.08 -12.56 -3.04
N ASN A 489 1.51 -12.03 -1.88
CA ASN A 489 0.73 -11.14 -1.01
C ASN A 489 0.56 -9.68 -1.54
N GLY A 490 1.04 -9.37 -2.74
CA GLY A 490 0.78 -8.10 -3.44
C GLY A 490 -0.22 -8.21 -4.60
N LYS A 491 -0.51 -9.42 -5.09
CA LYS A 491 -1.35 -9.64 -6.28
C LYS A 491 -2.76 -9.05 -6.14
N ARG A 492 -3.44 -9.33 -5.03
CA ARG A 492 -4.79 -8.85 -4.75
C ARG A 492 -4.87 -7.33 -4.71
N PHE A 493 -3.94 -6.70 -3.99
CA PHE A 493 -3.80 -5.24 -3.90
C PHE A 493 -3.54 -4.60 -5.26
N ALA A 494 -2.73 -5.24 -6.12
CA ALA A 494 -2.49 -4.79 -7.49
C ALA A 494 -3.76 -4.86 -8.37
N GLN A 495 -4.53 -5.95 -8.28
CA GLN A 495 -5.80 -6.10 -9.02
C GLN A 495 -6.82 -5.03 -8.59
N SER A 496 -7.04 -4.85 -7.29
CA SER A 496 -7.99 -3.86 -6.78
C SER A 496 -7.62 -2.41 -7.12
N LEU A 497 -6.31 -2.07 -7.19
CA LEU A 497 -5.87 -0.76 -7.69
C LEU A 497 -6.11 -0.60 -9.19
N LEU A 498 -5.90 -1.66 -9.98
CA LEU A 498 -6.21 -1.65 -11.41
C LEU A 498 -7.71 -1.47 -11.64
N ASP A 499 -8.57 -2.11 -10.85
CA ASP A 499 -10.02 -1.98 -10.97
C ASP A 499 -10.54 -0.63 -10.43
N MET A 500 -9.93 -0.08 -9.36
CA MET A 500 -10.19 1.30 -8.93
C MET A 500 -9.85 2.31 -10.06
N LYS A 501 -8.72 2.11 -10.76
CA LYS A 501 -8.37 2.94 -11.94
C LYS A 501 -9.32 2.71 -13.12
N ARG A 502 -9.66 1.45 -13.45
CA ARG A 502 -10.62 1.13 -14.51
C ARG A 502 -11.98 1.77 -14.25
N LYS A 503 -12.47 1.75 -13.00
CA LYS A 503 -13.69 2.46 -12.60
C LYS A 503 -13.58 3.96 -12.92
N TYR A 504 -12.49 4.61 -12.49
CA TYR A 504 -12.28 6.05 -12.67
C TYR A 504 -12.05 6.48 -14.14
N ASP A 505 -11.36 5.65 -14.95
CA ASP A 505 -11.11 5.94 -16.36
C ASP A 505 -12.36 5.73 -17.24
N CYS A 506 -13.34 4.92 -16.83
CA CYS A 506 -14.56 4.66 -17.60
C CYS A 506 -15.37 5.94 -17.89
N ASP A 507 -15.28 6.95 -17.01
CA ASP A 507 -15.96 8.24 -17.17
C ASP A 507 -15.22 9.20 -18.12
N LEU A 508 -13.97 8.89 -18.46
CA LEU A 508 -13.11 9.64 -19.39
C LEU A 508 -12.80 8.80 -20.63
N ARG A 509 -13.71 8.81 -21.60
CA ARG A 509 -13.77 7.96 -22.81
C ARG A 509 -12.45 7.74 -23.60
N PHE A 510 -11.52 6.94 -23.09
CA PHE A 510 -10.49 6.22 -23.84
C PHE A 510 -9.96 5.06 -22.98
N VAL A 511 -10.38 3.82 -23.26
CA VAL A 511 -9.90 2.63 -22.56
C VAL A 511 -8.70 2.04 -23.32
N GLU A 512 -7.49 2.16 -22.75
CA GLU A 512 -6.34 1.38 -23.21
C GLU A 512 -6.55 -0.10 -22.86
N SER A 513 -6.42 -0.98 -23.85
CA SER A 513 -6.74 -2.41 -23.73
C SER A 513 -5.61 -3.23 -23.09
N CYS A 514 -5.33 -3.01 -21.80
CA CYS A 514 -4.54 -3.94 -21.00
C CYS A 514 -5.44 -4.99 -20.33
N SER A 515 -5.33 -6.25 -20.77
CA SER A 515 -6.07 -7.39 -20.24
C SER A 515 -5.59 -7.79 -18.84
N SER A 516 -4.28 -7.92 -18.63
CA SER A 516 -3.68 -8.47 -17.40
C SER A 516 -2.94 -7.44 -16.53
N ILE A 517 -2.80 -7.73 -15.23
CA ILE A 517 -1.99 -6.94 -14.28
C ILE A 517 -0.51 -6.94 -14.68
N SER A 518 0.03 -8.12 -15.04
CA SER A 518 1.42 -8.32 -15.49
C SER A 518 1.76 -7.36 -16.63
N THR A 519 0.87 -7.24 -17.60
CA THR A 519 0.94 -6.28 -18.72
C THR A 519 1.00 -4.84 -18.19
N CYS A 520 0.07 -4.43 -17.33
CA CYS A 520 0.00 -3.07 -16.77
C CYS A 520 1.27 -2.69 -15.99
N ILE A 521 1.85 -3.63 -15.25
CA ILE A 521 3.09 -3.42 -14.50
C ILE A 521 4.26 -3.24 -15.47
N LYS A 522 4.41 -4.12 -16.46
CA LYS A 522 5.51 -4.10 -17.43
C LYS A 522 5.43 -2.89 -18.37
N SER A 523 4.25 -2.57 -18.88
CA SER A 523 4.04 -1.43 -19.79
C SER A 523 4.32 -0.08 -19.11
N SER A 524 4.03 0.04 -17.80
CA SER A 524 4.32 1.26 -17.01
C SER A 524 5.81 1.63 -16.91
N ILE A 525 6.70 0.74 -17.33
CA ILE A 525 8.16 0.94 -17.35
C ILE A 525 8.63 1.47 -18.71
N PHE A 526 8.04 1.00 -19.81
CA PHE A 526 8.44 1.39 -21.18
C PHE A 526 8.04 2.83 -21.55
N THR A 527 7.19 3.48 -20.75
CA THR A 527 6.90 4.92 -20.88
C THR A 527 8.03 5.82 -20.36
N GLU A 528 9.07 5.28 -19.71
CA GLU A 528 10.26 6.04 -19.31
C GLU A 528 11.40 5.90 -20.32
N GLY A 529 11.47 6.85 -21.27
CA GLY A 529 12.73 7.18 -21.95
C GLY A 529 13.74 7.84 -21.00
N PRO A 530 15.02 7.98 -21.38
CA PRO A 530 16.05 8.54 -20.49
C PRO A 530 15.75 10.00 -20.12
N LEU A 531 15.72 10.28 -18.81
CA LEU A 531 15.59 11.62 -18.23
C LEU A 531 16.77 12.51 -18.62
N GLY A 532 16.64 13.31 -19.68
CA GLY A 532 17.77 14.08 -20.21
C GLY A 532 17.52 15.12 -21.31
N ALA A 533 16.28 15.52 -21.59
CA ALA A 533 16.00 16.61 -22.55
C ALA A 533 14.69 17.37 -22.25
N ASP A 534 14.73 18.70 -22.33
CA ASP A 534 13.53 19.55 -22.37
C ASP A 534 12.80 19.36 -23.71
N VAL A 535 11.63 18.72 -23.67
CA VAL A 535 10.60 18.93 -24.69
C VAL A 535 9.65 19.99 -24.15
N MET A 536 9.85 21.26 -24.55
CA MET A 536 8.87 22.32 -24.31
C MET A 536 7.61 22.04 -25.15
N GLY A 537 6.71 21.21 -24.60
CA GLY A 537 5.53 20.71 -25.31
C GLY A 537 4.27 20.58 -24.47
N ASP A 538 4.37 20.25 -23.16
CA ASP A 538 3.19 20.26 -22.28
C ASP A 538 3.56 20.52 -20.80
N LYS A 539 3.15 21.70 -20.30
CA LYS A 539 3.16 22.06 -18.86
C LYS A 539 1.73 22.28 -18.33
N GLN A 540 0.70 21.86 -19.06
CA GLN A 540 -0.71 22.09 -18.73
C GLN A 540 -1.50 20.83 -18.36
N SER A 541 -0.93 19.63 -18.53
CA SER A 541 -1.58 18.34 -18.20
C SER A 541 -1.21 17.72 -16.82
N LEU A 542 -0.43 18.42 -15.98
CA LEU A 542 -0.23 18.02 -14.58
C LEU A 542 -1.52 18.25 -13.75
N ALA A 543 -2.41 17.26 -13.78
CA ALA A 543 -3.74 17.33 -13.20
C ALA A 543 -3.72 17.59 -11.68
N ILE A 544 -4.29 18.73 -11.27
CA ILE A 544 -4.31 19.17 -9.87
C ILE A 544 -5.47 18.48 -9.13
N GLY A 545 -5.16 17.40 -8.40
CA GLY A 545 -5.96 16.94 -7.25
C GLY A 545 -7.37 16.44 -7.55
N THR A 546 -7.62 15.91 -8.74
CA THR A 546 -8.87 15.20 -9.09
C THR A 546 -8.58 13.72 -9.29
N GLY A 547 -9.13 12.89 -8.40
CA GLY A 547 -8.96 11.44 -8.35
C GLY A 547 -9.40 10.89 -6.99
N PRO A 548 -9.73 9.59 -6.84
CA PRO A 548 -10.25 9.03 -5.60
C PRO A 548 -9.28 9.17 -4.41
N LEU A 549 -7.97 9.19 -4.67
CA LEU A 549 -6.94 9.30 -3.64
C LEU A 549 -6.48 10.75 -3.39
N CYS A 550 -7.26 11.77 -3.80
CA CYS A 550 -6.87 13.19 -3.70
C CYS A 550 -6.62 13.74 -2.28
N ASN A 551 -6.99 13.02 -1.22
CA ASN A 551 -6.67 13.37 0.18
C ASN A 551 -5.46 12.57 0.74
N VAL A 552 -4.90 11.62 -0.02
CA VAL A 552 -3.85 10.70 0.42
C VAL A 552 -2.47 11.26 0.12
N ARG A 553 -1.58 11.25 1.12
CA ARG A 553 -0.14 11.47 0.93
C ARG A 553 0.62 10.17 0.95
N PHE A 554 1.64 10.02 0.10
CA PHE A 554 2.35 8.75 0.00
C PHE A 554 3.84 8.85 -0.36
N ALA A 555 4.55 7.75 -0.08
CA ALA A 555 5.89 7.46 -0.59
C ALA A 555 6.07 5.95 -0.83
N VAL A 556 6.92 5.58 -1.78
CA VAL A 556 7.16 4.18 -2.18
C VAL A 556 8.65 3.85 -2.23
N PHE A 557 9.01 2.69 -1.67
CA PHE A 557 10.34 2.07 -1.78
C PHE A 557 10.24 0.68 -2.45
N GLY A 558 10.85 0.54 -3.63
CA GLY A 558 10.87 -0.71 -4.38
C GLY A 558 12.16 -1.53 -4.17
N LEU A 559 12.05 -2.73 -3.61
CA LEU A 559 13.14 -3.70 -3.58
C LEU A 559 13.19 -4.44 -4.92
N GLY A 560 14.35 -4.48 -5.56
CA GLY A 560 14.57 -5.22 -6.80
C GLY A 560 15.99 -5.75 -6.91
N SER A 561 16.36 -6.27 -8.08
CA SER A 561 17.74 -6.63 -8.43
C SER A 561 18.00 -6.26 -9.90
N LYS A 562 19.10 -5.55 -10.19
CA LYS A 562 19.46 -5.18 -11.58
C LYS A 562 19.91 -6.37 -12.43
N ALA A 563 19.93 -7.59 -11.89
CA ALA A 563 20.05 -8.82 -12.67
C ALA A 563 18.78 -9.17 -13.46
N TYR A 564 17.63 -8.56 -13.13
CA TYR A 564 16.35 -8.77 -13.80
C TYR A 564 16.00 -7.57 -14.70
N PRO A 565 15.44 -7.77 -15.91
CA PRO A 565 15.08 -6.67 -16.81
C PRO A 565 14.09 -5.69 -16.18
N TYR A 566 13.07 -6.20 -15.49
CA TYR A 566 12.00 -5.42 -14.87
C TYR A 566 12.37 -4.97 -13.44
N TYR A 567 13.48 -4.25 -13.31
CA TYR A 567 14.02 -3.79 -12.04
C TYR A 567 13.02 -2.92 -11.24
N ALA A 568 12.68 -3.39 -10.02
CA ALA A 568 11.75 -2.76 -9.09
C ALA A 568 10.35 -2.44 -9.68
N ALA A 569 9.95 -3.17 -10.73
CA ALA A 569 8.71 -2.98 -11.49
C ALA A 569 7.44 -2.76 -10.68
N TYR A 570 7.11 -3.66 -9.75
CA TYR A 570 5.89 -3.53 -8.95
C TYR A 570 5.91 -2.30 -8.03
N GLY A 571 7.08 -1.91 -7.52
CA GLY A 571 7.26 -0.65 -6.80
C GLY A 571 6.99 0.58 -7.67
N LYS A 572 7.54 0.60 -8.90
CA LYS A 572 7.24 1.66 -9.88
C LYS A 572 5.76 1.73 -10.21
N TYR A 573 5.12 0.58 -10.46
CA TYR A 573 3.70 0.49 -10.76
C TYR A 573 2.84 1.09 -9.64
N ILE A 574 3.05 0.71 -8.37
CA ILE A 574 2.28 1.26 -7.25
C ILE A 574 2.47 2.78 -7.15
N TYR A 575 3.70 3.28 -7.30
CA TYR A 575 3.99 4.71 -7.30
C TYR A 575 3.22 5.46 -8.41
N LEU A 576 3.30 4.98 -9.65
CA LEU A 576 2.61 5.58 -10.81
C LEU A 576 1.08 5.47 -10.69
N MET A 577 0.55 4.37 -10.14
CA MET A 577 -0.88 4.19 -9.92
C MET A 577 -1.42 5.16 -8.87
N PHE A 578 -0.71 5.37 -7.76
CA PHE A 578 -1.10 6.33 -6.73
C PHE A 578 -1.13 7.77 -7.30
N GLN A 579 -0.15 8.16 -8.14
CA GLN A 579 -0.18 9.44 -8.85
C GLN A 579 -1.38 9.54 -9.82
N LYS A 580 -1.64 8.51 -10.63
CA LYS A 580 -2.77 8.48 -11.59
C LYS A 580 -4.14 8.52 -10.90
N LEU A 581 -4.24 8.00 -9.67
CA LEU A 581 -5.43 8.07 -8.82
C LEU A 581 -5.53 9.36 -7.98
N GLY A 582 -4.60 10.31 -8.17
CA GLY A 582 -4.65 11.66 -7.60
C GLY A 582 -3.93 11.88 -6.27
N ALA A 583 -3.17 10.91 -5.76
CA ALA A 583 -2.46 11.03 -4.47
C ALA A 583 -1.24 11.97 -4.53
N GLU A 584 -0.96 12.66 -3.41
CA GLU A 584 0.16 13.59 -3.26
C GLU A 584 1.46 12.83 -2.87
N ARG A 585 2.48 12.84 -3.74
CA ARG A 585 3.81 12.29 -3.40
C ARG A 585 4.52 13.17 -2.37
N LEU A 586 5.10 12.56 -1.34
CA LEU A 586 5.95 13.25 -0.35
C LEU A 586 7.42 13.31 -0.78
N VAL A 587 7.90 12.25 -1.43
CA VAL A 587 9.24 12.15 -2.03
C VAL A 587 9.13 11.34 -3.33
N ASP A 588 10.15 11.43 -4.16
CA ASP A 588 10.24 10.62 -5.38
C ASP A 588 10.43 9.12 -5.08
N PHE A 589 10.07 8.29 -6.05
CA PHE A 589 10.27 6.85 -6.01
C PHE A 589 11.74 6.50 -5.77
N CYS A 590 12.01 5.70 -4.74
CA CYS A 590 13.33 5.15 -4.49
C CYS A 590 13.30 3.63 -4.63
N SER A 591 14.44 3.06 -5.02
CA SER A 591 14.62 1.63 -5.12
C SER A 591 15.97 1.19 -4.56
N GLY A 592 16.02 -0.04 -4.05
CA GLY A 592 17.24 -0.66 -3.58
C GLY A 592 17.56 -1.92 -4.38
N ASP A 593 18.80 -2.03 -4.85
CA ASP A 593 19.30 -3.14 -5.65
C ASP A 593 19.89 -4.24 -4.75
N ALA A 594 19.31 -5.43 -4.76
CA ALA A 594 19.74 -6.54 -3.92
C ALA A 594 21.18 -7.02 -4.21
N LEU A 595 21.76 -6.61 -5.34
CA LEU A 595 23.17 -6.84 -5.66
C LEU A 595 24.13 -5.93 -4.86
N TYR A 596 23.74 -4.67 -4.64
CA TYR A 596 24.60 -3.63 -4.07
C TYR A 596 23.79 -2.46 -3.47
N GLY A 597 24.05 -2.11 -2.22
CA GLY A 597 23.63 -0.82 -1.64
C GLY A 597 22.15 -0.66 -1.28
N GLN A 598 21.30 -1.68 -1.46
CA GLN A 598 19.86 -1.65 -1.09
C GLN A 598 19.60 -1.12 0.35
N GLU A 599 20.50 -1.40 1.28
CA GLU A 599 20.42 -0.99 2.68
C GLU A 599 20.66 0.52 2.88
N GLU A 600 21.58 1.09 2.10
CA GLU A 600 21.90 2.52 2.10
C GLU A 600 20.82 3.33 1.38
N SER A 601 20.28 2.82 0.26
CA SER A 601 19.10 3.39 -0.39
C SER A 601 17.93 3.47 0.60
N PHE A 602 17.63 2.39 1.33
CA PHE A 602 16.54 2.38 2.31
C PHE A 602 16.79 3.35 3.47
N ARG A 603 18.02 3.40 4.02
CA ARG A 603 18.40 4.32 5.10
C ARG A 603 18.28 5.79 4.67
N THR A 604 18.71 6.12 3.46
CA THR A 604 18.65 7.49 2.91
C THR A 604 17.20 7.90 2.63
N TRP A 605 16.43 7.03 1.98
CA TRP A 605 15.01 7.25 1.69
C TRP A 605 14.19 7.42 2.96
N SER A 606 14.27 6.49 3.93
CA SER A 606 13.45 6.53 5.15
C SER A 606 13.67 7.81 5.98
N LEU A 607 14.90 8.32 6.05
CA LEU A 607 15.20 9.61 6.68
C LEU A 607 14.62 10.81 5.91
N GLY A 608 14.63 10.77 4.57
CA GLY A 608 14.00 11.78 3.72
C GLY A 608 12.48 11.80 3.87
N VAL A 609 11.83 10.64 3.78
CA VAL A 609 10.38 10.48 3.95
C VAL A 609 9.92 10.95 5.32
N PHE A 610 10.69 10.67 6.39
CA PHE A 610 10.36 11.11 7.75
C PHE A 610 10.33 12.64 7.87
N LYS A 611 11.35 13.33 7.33
CA LYS A 611 11.39 14.80 7.29
C LYS A 611 10.25 15.38 6.46
N ALA A 612 10.07 14.88 5.23
CA ALA A 612 8.98 15.32 4.35
C ALA A 612 7.59 15.11 4.99
N SER A 613 7.41 14.03 5.75
CA SER A 613 6.17 13.78 6.51
C SER A 613 5.97 14.77 7.65
N ILE A 614 7.02 15.06 8.43
CA ILE A 614 6.98 16.06 9.51
C ILE A 614 6.64 17.45 8.95
N GLU A 615 7.24 17.84 7.83
CA GLU A 615 6.99 19.12 7.16
C GLU A 615 5.56 19.19 6.58
N ALA A 616 5.12 18.15 5.86
CA ALA A 616 3.78 18.11 5.26
C ALA A 616 2.64 18.16 6.30
N PHE A 617 2.83 17.54 7.46
CA PHE A 617 1.88 17.55 8.58
C PHE A 617 2.16 18.61 9.65
N CYS A 618 3.16 19.48 9.46
CA CYS A 618 3.56 20.56 10.38
C CYS A 618 3.82 20.11 11.83
N LEU A 619 4.49 18.99 11.99
CA LEU A 619 4.91 18.47 13.30
C LEU A 619 6.24 19.12 13.72
N GLY A 620 6.30 20.46 13.64
CA GLY A 620 7.53 21.27 13.59
C GLY A 620 8.50 21.07 14.75
N GLU A 621 8.01 20.76 15.95
CA GLU A 621 8.88 20.48 17.11
C GLU A 621 9.72 19.21 16.93
N TYR A 622 9.27 18.28 16.09
CA TYR A 622 9.96 17.03 15.76
C TYR A 622 11.01 17.18 14.65
N VAL A 623 11.16 18.36 14.03
CA VAL A 623 12.22 18.64 13.05
C VAL A 623 13.62 18.47 13.66
N ASN A 624 13.76 18.79 14.96
CA ASN A 624 15.02 18.62 15.68
C ASN A 624 15.21 17.22 16.31
N THR A 625 14.16 16.40 16.42
CA THR A 625 14.31 14.94 16.64
C THR A 625 14.79 14.29 15.35
N THR A 626 16.07 14.50 15.04
CA THR A 626 16.77 13.72 14.03
C THR A 626 16.72 12.25 14.45
N PRO A 627 16.28 11.30 13.58
CA PRO A 627 16.53 9.88 13.79
C PRO A 627 18.03 9.67 13.57
N GLY A 628 18.82 9.94 14.61
CA GLY A 628 20.26 9.89 14.54
C GLY A 628 20.76 8.46 14.36
N PRO A 629 22.06 8.26 14.10
CA PRO A 629 22.70 6.96 14.24
C PRO A 629 22.61 6.34 15.65
N GLN A 630 22.00 7.07 16.60
CA GLN A 630 21.84 6.73 18.02
C GLN A 630 20.41 6.96 18.55
N THR A 631 19.39 7.23 17.71
CA THR A 631 18.02 6.88 18.13
C THR A 631 17.98 5.36 18.22
N LYS A 632 17.96 4.83 19.46
CA LYS A 632 18.02 3.39 19.74
C LYS A 632 16.97 2.67 18.91
N GLY A 633 17.41 1.70 18.12
CA GLY A 633 16.54 0.98 17.18
C GLY A 633 15.69 -0.05 17.90
N ASP A 634 14.67 0.40 18.65
CA ASP A 634 13.82 -0.41 19.53
C ASP A 634 12.93 -1.46 18.83
N LEU A 635 13.21 -1.79 17.56
CA LEU A 635 12.83 -3.09 16.99
C LEU A 635 13.77 -4.23 17.43
N ILE A 636 15.09 -4.03 17.35
CA ILE A 636 16.04 -5.05 17.81
C ILE A 636 17.35 -4.54 18.44
N SER A 637 17.39 -3.31 18.98
CA SER A 637 18.14 -3.09 20.22
C SER A 637 17.40 -3.68 21.42
N CYS A 638 17.15 -4.99 21.35
CA CYS A 638 17.10 -5.79 22.56
C CYS A 638 18.47 -5.64 23.24
N SER A 639 18.53 -4.75 24.22
CA SER A 639 19.47 -4.89 25.34
C SER A 639 19.35 -6.35 25.77
N LEU A 640 20.46 -7.08 25.87
CA LEU A 640 20.39 -8.53 26.14
C LEU A 640 19.68 -8.81 27.48
N ASP A 641 19.78 -7.85 28.39
CA ASP A 641 19.03 -7.67 29.64
C ASP A 641 17.50 -7.81 29.49
N LYS A 642 16.93 -7.51 28.31
CA LYS A 642 15.50 -7.62 27.98
C LYS A 642 15.09 -8.95 27.35
N VAL A 643 16.02 -9.86 27.03
CA VAL A 643 15.69 -11.17 26.39
C VAL A 643 16.38 -12.31 27.12
N ARG A 644 15.58 -13.15 27.76
CA ARG A 644 16.06 -14.33 28.50
C ARG A 644 15.61 -15.61 27.82
N ILE A 645 16.39 -16.67 28.01
CA ILE A 645 16.01 -18.03 27.64
C ILE A 645 15.60 -18.77 28.90
N VAL A 646 14.44 -19.42 28.86
CA VAL A 646 13.88 -20.19 29.98
C VAL A 646 13.79 -21.65 29.54
N PRO A 647 14.48 -22.60 30.20
CA PRO A 647 14.26 -24.03 29.97
C PRO A 647 12.82 -24.43 30.26
N VAL A 648 12.26 -25.32 29.46
CA VAL A 648 10.87 -25.78 29.58
C VAL A 648 10.86 -27.25 30.02
N GLU A 649 10.04 -27.59 31.02
CA GLU A 649 9.96 -28.96 31.57
C GLU A 649 9.31 -29.97 30.60
N SER A 650 8.62 -29.49 29.57
CA SER A 650 8.04 -30.31 28.51
C SER A 650 9.12 -30.95 27.63
N CYS A 651 9.38 -32.23 27.87
CA CYS A 651 10.43 -33.02 27.20
C CYS A 651 10.08 -33.50 25.77
N LYS A 652 9.19 -32.79 25.05
CA LYS A 652 8.85 -33.09 23.64
C LYS A 652 9.10 -31.87 22.77
N GLU A 653 9.93 -32.05 21.75
CA GLU A 653 10.02 -31.12 20.62
C GLU A 653 8.66 -31.06 19.90
N PRO A 654 8.29 -29.90 19.33
CA PRO A 654 7.07 -29.75 18.55
C PRO A 654 7.19 -30.42 17.17
N ASP A 655 6.06 -30.72 16.52
CA ASP A 655 6.07 -31.14 15.12
C ASP A 655 6.61 -30.00 14.23
N LEU A 656 7.64 -30.32 13.43
CA LEU A 656 8.29 -29.39 12.54
C LEU A 656 7.34 -28.88 11.44
N CYS A 657 6.43 -29.72 10.93
CA CYS A 657 5.49 -29.29 9.90
C CYS A 657 4.49 -28.27 10.45
N GLN A 658 3.85 -28.57 11.59
CA GLN A 658 2.98 -27.61 12.28
C GLN A 658 3.71 -26.32 12.70
N VAL A 659 4.97 -26.41 13.14
CA VAL A 659 5.79 -25.24 13.49
C VAL A 659 6.04 -24.34 12.30
N LEU A 660 6.53 -24.91 11.19
CA LEU A 660 6.78 -24.14 9.98
C LEU A 660 5.47 -23.56 9.43
N SER A 661 4.35 -24.30 9.54
CA SER A 661 3.04 -23.80 9.13
C SER A 661 2.62 -22.56 9.90
N ASN A 662 2.78 -22.57 11.22
CA ASN A 662 2.47 -21.45 12.10
C ASN A 662 3.40 -20.25 11.83
N ILE A 663 4.69 -20.47 11.57
CA ILE A 663 5.68 -19.42 11.31
C ILE A 663 5.47 -18.76 9.93
N HIS A 664 5.13 -19.55 8.90
CA HIS A 664 5.09 -19.08 7.51
C HIS A 664 3.68 -18.81 6.97
N GLY A 665 2.62 -19.06 7.76
CA GLY A 665 1.23 -18.83 7.35
C GLY A 665 0.78 -19.71 6.18
N LYS A 666 1.30 -20.93 6.09
CA LYS A 666 1.08 -21.87 4.97
C LYS A 666 0.83 -23.28 5.49
N GLU A 667 -0.02 -24.04 4.82
CA GLU A 667 -0.13 -25.48 5.05
C GLU A 667 1.15 -26.17 4.54
N ILE A 668 1.83 -26.93 5.42
CA ILE A 668 3.10 -27.61 5.13
C ILE A 668 2.95 -29.08 5.47
N THR A 669 3.22 -29.91 4.48
CA THR A 669 2.96 -31.35 4.49
C THR A 669 4.27 -32.11 4.64
N PRO A 670 4.33 -33.15 5.50
CA PRO A 670 5.47 -34.06 5.56
C PRO A 670 5.48 -34.99 4.34
N PHE A 671 6.40 -34.75 3.41
CA PHE A 671 6.77 -35.73 2.39
C PHE A 671 7.92 -36.61 2.90
N MET A 672 8.12 -37.76 2.25
CA MET A 672 9.17 -38.71 2.57
C MET A 672 10.08 -38.93 1.35
N LEU A 673 11.39 -38.79 1.53
CA LEU A 673 12.39 -38.97 0.47
C LEU A 673 12.46 -40.45 0.03
N SER A 674 11.80 -40.80 -1.08
CA SER A 674 11.78 -42.17 -1.62
C SER A 674 13.09 -42.52 -2.32
N GLU A 675 13.58 -41.65 -3.21
CA GLU A 675 14.74 -41.94 -4.05
C GLU A 675 15.56 -40.67 -4.37
N ARG A 676 16.88 -40.84 -4.54
CA ARG A 676 17.79 -39.84 -5.11
C ARG A 676 18.62 -40.48 -6.22
N ILE A 677 18.49 -39.96 -7.44
CA ILE A 677 19.22 -40.43 -8.62
C ILE A 677 20.16 -39.30 -9.09
N GLN A 678 21.46 -39.58 -9.27
CA GLN A 678 22.37 -38.65 -9.93
C GLN A 678 22.20 -38.71 -11.45
N LEU A 679 21.95 -37.57 -12.09
CA LEU A 679 21.61 -37.47 -13.51
C LEU A 679 22.82 -37.23 -14.44
N GLN A 680 23.97 -36.86 -13.87
CA GLN A 680 25.22 -36.60 -14.59
C GLN A 680 26.26 -37.68 -14.28
N ALA A 681 27.25 -37.86 -15.16
CA ALA A 681 28.33 -38.82 -14.97
C ALA A 681 29.08 -38.59 -13.62
N LYS A 682 29.64 -39.65 -13.02
CA LYS A 682 30.24 -39.60 -11.67
C LYS A 682 31.53 -38.77 -11.59
N ASP A 683 32.11 -38.47 -12.74
CA ASP A 683 33.34 -37.74 -13.00
C ASP A 683 33.10 -36.28 -13.46
N SER A 684 31.85 -35.84 -13.50
CA SER A 684 31.44 -34.45 -13.80
C SER A 684 31.88 -33.47 -12.70
N ASP A 685 32.28 -32.24 -13.09
CA ASP A 685 32.60 -31.15 -12.14
C ASP A 685 31.35 -30.50 -11.52
N GLN A 686 30.18 -30.80 -12.08
CA GLN A 686 28.87 -30.44 -11.52
C GLN A 686 28.09 -31.70 -11.15
N GLN A 687 27.14 -31.56 -10.23
CA GLN A 687 26.23 -32.64 -9.84
C GLN A 687 24.78 -32.13 -9.91
N THR A 688 23.95 -32.80 -10.71
CA THR A 688 22.49 -32.60 -10.73
C THR A 688 21.83 -33.91 -10.31
N ILE A 689 20.86 -33.82 -9.40
CA ILE A 689 20.11 -34.96 -8.85
C ILE A 689 18.63 -34.84 -9.19
N LEU A 690 17.99 -35.98 -9.48
CA LEU A 690 16.55 -36.16 -9.41
C LEU A 690 16.22 -36.64 -7.99
N VAL A 691 15.37 -35.88 -7.31
CA VAL A 691 14.85 -36.22 -5.99
C VAL A 691 13.38 -36.63 -6.14
N LYS A 692 13.01 -37.79 -5.61
CA LYS A 692 11.62 -38.25 -5.53
C LYS A 692 11.13 -38.19 -4.08
N MET A 693 9.90 -37.73 -3.90
CA MET A 693 9.29 -37.53 -2.59
C MET A 693 7.87 -38.06 -2.61
N HIS A 694 7.54 -39.02 -1.74
CA HIS A 694 6.18 -39.58 -1.64
C HIS A 694 5.41 -38.96 -0.48
N MET A 695 4.10 -38.77 -0.66
CA MET A 695 3.20 -38.34 0.43
C MET A 695 2.64 -39.59 1.14
N PRO A 696 2.78 -39.75 2.47
CA PRO A 696 2.30 -40.96 3.16
C PRO A 696 0.78 -41.16 3.09
N ASN A 697 0.00 -40.09 3.22
CA ASN A 697 -1.46 -40.09 3.11
C ASN A 697 -1.88 -39.42 1.80
N ALA A 698 -1.75 -40.12 0.67
CA ALA A 698 -1.86 -39.52 -0.66
C ALA A 698 -3.29 -39.14 -1.13
N THR A 699 -4.27 -39.04 -0.24
CA THR A 699 -5.67 -38.68 -0.56
C THR A 699 -5.83 -37.26 -1.10
N ASP A 700 -4.95 -36.34 -0.70
CA ASP A 700 -5.11 -34.90 -0.89
C ASP A 700 -4.01 -34.27 -1.77
N LEU A 701 -3.09 -35.10 -2.31
CA LEU A 701 -1.99 -34.63 -3.16
C LEU A 701 -2.51 -34.16 -4.53
N LYS A 702 -2.42 -32.85 -4.81
CA LYS A 702 -2.84 -32.26 -6.09
C LYS A 702 -1.82 -31.23 -6.58
N TYR A 703 -1.32 -31.40 -7.80
CA TYR A 703 -0.47 -30.44 -8.52
C TYR A 703 -0.59 -30.65 -10.04
N ALA A 704 -0.43 -29.58 -10.82
CA ALA A 704 -0.40 -29.63 -12.27
C ALA A 704 1.05 -29.66 -12.82
N PRO A 705 1.29 -30.23 -14.02
CA PRO A 705 2.55 -30.10 -14.73
C PRO A 705 2.94 -28.62 -14.88
N GLY A 706 4.13 -28.24 -14.41
CA GLY A 706 4.62 -26.86 -14.35
C GLY A 706 4.54 -26.17 -12.98
N ASP A 707 3.80 -26.73 -12.02
CA ASP A 707 3.76 -26.23 -10.63
C ASP A 707 5.13 -26.33 -9.91
N HIS A 708 5.28 -25.61 -8.80
CA HIS A 708 6.48 -25.64 -7.95
C HIS A 708 6.25 -26.35 -6.62
N VAL A 709 7.28 -27.04 -6.13
CA VAL A 709 7.38 -27.49 -4.74
C VAL A 709 8.29 -26.55 -3.94
N GLY A 710 7.79 -26.01 -2.84
CA GLY A 710 8.54 -25.21 -1.88
C GLY A 710 9.05 -26.10 -0.75
N ILE A 711 10.36 -26.36 -0.71
CA ILE A 711 11.00 -27.28 0.24
C ILE A 711 11.64 -26.49 1.38
N PHE A 712 11.34 -26.85 2.63
CA PHE A 712 12.06 -26.35 3.80
C PHE A 712 13.25 -27.26 4.12
N PRO A 713 14.50 -26.73 4.09
CA PRO A 713 15.69 -27.54 4.30
C PRO A 713 16.17 -27.56 5.75
N ALA A 714 17.12 -28.45 6.05
CA ALA A 714 17.98 -28.31 7.22
C ALA A 714 19.32 -27.66 6.85
N ASN A 715 19.90 -26.89 7.77
CA ASN A 715 21.31 -26.49 7.74
C ASN A 715 22.24 -27.70 7.97
N SER A 716 23.51 -27.62 7.56
CA SER A 716 24.44 -28.76 7.75
C SER A 716 24.70 -28.98 9.25
N PRO A 717 24.60 -30.22 9.76
CA PRO A 717 24.87 -30.51 11.17
C PRO A 717 26.23 -29.99 11.64
N ASP A 718 27.26 -30.11 10.80
CA ASP A 718 28.63 -29.67 11.08
C ASP A 718 28.70 -28.17 11.40
N ILE A 719 27.92 -27.35 10.69
CA ILE A 719 27.82 -25.89 10.91
C ILE A 719 27.03 -25.61 12.18
N VAL A 720 25.93 -26.34 12.41
CA VAL A 720 25.08 -26.18 13.60
C VAL A 720 25.85 -26.54 14.88
N ASP A 721 26.52 -27.69 14.92
CA ASP A 721 27.32 -28.11 16.07
C ASP A 721 28.52 -27.20 16.31
N ALA A 722 29.20 -26.71 15.26
CA ALA A 722 30.26 -25.73 15.41
C ALA A 722 29.76 -24.38 15.97
N ILE A 723 28.59 -23.90 15.53
CA ILE A 723 27.95 -22.71 16.11
C ILE A 723 27.60 -22.95 17.58
N LEU A 724 26.96 -24.08 17.91
CA LEU A 724 26.57 -24.43 19.28
C LEU A 724 27.77 -24.45 20.24
N VAL A 725 28.93 -24.94 19.80
CA VAL A 725 30.19 -24.94 20.57
C VAL A 725 30.77 -23.54 20.80
N ARG A 726 30.41 -22.54 19.98
CA ARG A 726 30.86 -21.14 20.13
C ARG A 726 29.92 -20.26 20.99
N LEU A 727 28.78 -20.78 21.44
CA LEU A 727 27.81 -20.03 22.26
C LEU A 727 28.20 -19.99 23.75
N ASP A 728 28.00 -18.84 24.38
CA ASP A 728 28.19 -18.63 25.82
C ASP A 728 26.91 -19.02 26.57
N THR A 729 26.78 -20.30 26.94
CA THR A 729 25.57 -20.87 27.57
C THR A 729 25.86 -22.10 28.44
N THR A 730 25.03 -22.31 29.46
CA THR A 730 25.00 -23.54 30.27
C THR A 730 23.82 -24.47 29.92
N ILE A 731 23.00 -24.09 28.93
CA ILE A 731 21.82 -24.85 28.48
C ILE A 731 22.28 -25.91 27.48
N GLY A 732 21.78 -27.15 27.62
CA GLY A 732 22.11 -28.23 26.68
C GLY A 732 21.55 -27.96 25.27
N PRO A 733 22.26 -28.31 24.18
CA PRO A 733 21.84 -27.97 22.82
C PRO A 733 20.49 -28.58 22.43
N ASP A 734 20.17 -29.75 23.00
CA ASP A 734 18.93 -30.51 22.76
C ASP A 734 17.85 -30.24 23.83
N GLN A 735 18.09 -29.32 24.77
CA GLN A 735 17.12 -28.95 25.81
C GLN A 735 16.07 -27.99 25.24
N VAL A 736 14.78 -28.32 25.39
CA VAL A 736 13.67 -27.46 24.94
C VAL A 736 13.64 -26.17 25.75
N ILE A 737 13.61 -25.04 25.05
CA ILE A 737 13.63 -23.69 25.61
C ILE A 737 12.46 -22.84 25.11
N ARG A 738 12.10 -21.83 25.90
CA ARG A 738 11.27 -20.69 25.50
C ARG A 738 12.11 -19.42 25.52
N THR A 739 11.92 -18.55 24.54
CA THR A 739 12.50 -17.20 24.54
C THR A 739 11.48 -16.24 25.14
N ASP A 740 11.81 -15.59 26.25
CA ASP A 740 10.99 -14.55 26.88
C ASP A 740 11.59 -13.16 26.60
N ILE A 741 10.73 -12.16 26.36
CA ILE A 741 11.09 -10.74 26.21
C ILE A 741 10.41 -9.91 27.31
N SER A 742 11.15 -8.94 27.85
CA SER A 742 10.66 -8.00 28.88
C SER A 742 9.89 -6.84 28.25
N THR A 743 8.67 -6.62 28.73
CA THR A 743 7.83 -5.44 28.48
C THR A 743 7.79 -4.56 29.73
N GLN A 744 8.69 -3.59 29.78
CA GLN A 744 8.67 -2.49 30.73
C GLN A 744 8.07 -1.25 30.06
N LEU A 745 6.94 -0.77 30.58
CA LEU A 745 6.47 0.59 30.34
C LEU A 745 7.10 1.50 31.40
N GLU A 746 7.33 2.79 31.08
CA GLU A 746 7.99 3.70 32.01
C GLU A 746 7.14 3.88 33.28
N GLY A 747 7.65 3.37 34.41
CA GLY A 747 6.99 3.44 35.72
C GLY A 747 6.21 2.18 36.15
N THR A 748 6.25 1.07 35.42
CA THR A 748 5.64 -0.21 35.84
C THR A 748 6.68 -1.28 36.19
N ASP A 749 6.28 -2.28 36.98
CA ASP A 749 7.06 -3.50 37.20
C ASP A 749 7.39 -4.22 35.87
N GLU A 750 8.51 -4.96 35.85
CA GLU A 750 8.91 -5.72 34.67
C GLU A 750 8.01 -6.93 34.42
N THR A 751 7.29 -6.92 33.30
CA THR A 751 6.50 -8.07 32.84
C THR A 751 7.26 -8.82 31.76
N TRP A 752 7.32 -10.16 31.85
CA TRP A 752 8.01 -11.01 30.89
C TRP A 752 7.01 -11.85 30.12
N ARG A 753 7.06 -11.81 28.77
CA ARG A 753 6.16 -12.53 27.87
C ARG A 753 6.93 -13.39 26.88
N SER A 754 6.32 -14.45 26.37
CA SER A 754 6.92 -15.27 25.31
C SER A 754 7.16 -14.45 24.04
N HIS A 755 8.27 -14.68 23.35
CA HIS A 755 8.63 -14.02 22.11
C HIS A 755 8.06 -14.79 20.90
N GLU A 756 7.23 -14.14 20.09
CA GLU A 756 6.36 -14.79 19.08
C GLU A 756 7.11 -15.43 17.89
N LYS A 757 8.33 -14.96 17.57
CA LYS A 757 9.12 -15.38 16.39
C LYS A 757 9.43 -16.88 16.31
N LEU A 758 9.61 -17.56 17.46
CA LEU A 758 10.02 -18.96 17.52
C LEU A 758 9.19 -19.70 18.58
N PRO A 759 8.77 -20.95 18.32
CA PRO A 759 8.07 -21.77 19.31
C PRO A 759 9.02 -22.27 20.40
N ASN A 760 8.46 -22.94 21.41
CA ASN A 760 9.26 -23.75 22.33
C ASN A 760 9.93 -24.89 21.55
N CYS A 761 11.26 -24.88 21.46
CA CYS A 761 12.06 -25.87 20.76
C CYS A 761 13.49 -25.91 21.32
N SER A 762 14.32 -26.89 20.96
CA SER A 762 15.74 -26.88 21.34
C SER A 762 16.58 -25.90 20.51
N LEU A 763 17.78 -25.54 21.03
CA LEU A 763 18.76 -24.74 20.26
C LEU A 763 19.17 -25.45 18.98
N ARG A 764 19.36 -26.78 19.02
CA ARG A 764 19.65 -27.60 17.83
C ARG A 764 18.54 -27.47 16.79
N THR A 765 17.28 -27.61 17.18
CA THR A 765 16.14 -27.50 16.24
C THR A 765 16.03 -26.09 15.65
N ALA A 766 16.21 -25.05 16.47
CA ALA A 766 16.17 -23.66 16.01
C ALA A 766 17.26 -23.36 14.94
N PHE A 767 18.52 -23.73 15.19
CA PHE A 767 19.60 -23.53 14.23
C PHE A 767 19.59 -24.54 13.06
N SER A 768 18.97 -25.71 13.20
CA SER A 768 18.87 -26.69 12.11
C SER A 768 17.80 -26.32 11.09
N PHE A 769 16.60 -25.92 11.53
CA PHE A 769 15.44 -25.80 10.64
C PHE A 769 14.76 -24.42 10.61
N LEU A 770 14.93 -23.58 11.64
CA LEU A 770 14.13 -22.36 11.79
C LEU A 770 14.90 -21.08 11.47
N LEU A 771 16.23 -21.07 11.58
CA LEU A 771 17.08 -19.88 11.39
C LEU A 771 18.06 -20.04 10.22
N ASP A 772 18.29 -18.95 9.49
CA ASP A 772 19.36 -18.89 8.48
C ASP A 772 20.69 -18.52 9.14
N VAL A 773 21.61 -19.50 9.14
CA VAL A 773 23.00 -19.35 9.61
C VAL A 773 23.98 -19.10 8.47
N THR A 774 23.52 -19.19 7.21
CA THR A 774 24.35 -19.24 6.00
C THR A 774 24.41 -17.92 5.23
N THR A 775 23.33 -17.15 5.22
CA THR A 775 23.31 -15.81 4.63
C THR A 775 24.16 -14.84 5.47
N THR A 776 25.04 -14.06 4.83
CA THR A 776 25.87 -13.05 5.51
C THR A 776 25.01 -12.08 6.34
N PRO A 777 25.27 -11.93 7.65
CA PRO A 777 24.54 -11.02 8.52
C PRO A 777 24.57 -9.57 8.04
N SER A 778 23.46 -8.85 8.20
CA SER A 778 23.38 -7.43 7.84
C SER A 778 24.19 -6.55 8.80
N GLN A 779 24.48 -5.32 8.38
CA GLN A 779 25.25 -4.35 9.16
C GLN A 779 24.66 -4.09 10.56
N GLU A 780 23.33 -4.19 10.75
CA GLU A 780 22.73 -4.07 12.07
C GLU A 780 23.14 -5.25 12.99
N ILE A 781 23.17 -6.47 12.46
CA ILE A 781 23.61 -7.65 13.23
C ILE A 781 25.09 -7.52 13.56
N LEU A 782 25.93 -7.05 12.61
CA LEU A 782 27.34 -6.73 12.89
C LEU A 782 27.49 -5.65 13.98
N GLN A 783 26.59 -4.65 14.02
CA GLN A 783 26.59 -3.61 15.06
C GLN A 783 26.30 -4.19 16.45
N VAL A 784 25.36 -5.14 16.56
CA VAL A 784 25.08 -5.81 17.84
C VAL A 784 26.19 -6.80 18.21
N LEU A 785 26.75 -7.55 17.26
CA LEU A 785 27.92 -8.41 17.49
C LEU A 785 29.12 -7.61 18.00
N ALA A 786 29.36 -6.41 17.48
CA ALA A 786 30.41 -5.52 17.97
C ALA A 786 30.27 -5.14 19.45
N SER A 787 29.07 -5.20 20.03
CA SER A 787 28.87 -4.98 21.47
C SER A 787 29.35 -6.16 22.33
N GLN A 788 29.46 -7.36 21.74
CA GLN A 788 29.82 -8.62 22.38
C GLN A 788 31.28 -9.04 22.15
N ALA A 789 32.04 -8.25 21.37
CA ALA A 789 33.47 -8.45 21.15
C ALA A 789 34.26 -7.99 22.38
N SER A 790 35.06 -8.89 22.96
CA SER A 790 35.90 -8.61 24.13
C SER A 790 37.30 -8.07 23.79
N SER A 791 37.70 -8.14 22.51
CA SER A 791 38.88 -7.47 21.96
C SER A 791 38.49 -6.13 21.30
N ASP A 792 39.20 -5.06 21.64
CA ASP A 792 38.98 -3.74 21.02
C ASP A 792 39.29 -3.74 19.51
N MET A 793 40.17 -4.63 19.02
CA MET A 793 40.46 -4.78 17.59
C MET A 793 39.27 -5.35 16.82
N ASP A 794 38.75 -6.48 17.29
CA ASP A 794 37.58 -7.17 16.72
C ASP A 794 36.37 -6.23 16.74
N LYS A 795 36.16 -5.56 17.89
CA LYS A 795 35.12 -4.56 18.11
C LYS A 795 35.21 -3.39 17.14
N HIS A 796 36.40 -2.82 16.95
CA HIS A 796 36.60 -1.72 16.02
C HIS A 796 36.37 -2.14 14.55
N ARG A 797 36.82 -3.35 14.16
CA ARG A 797 36.60 -3.88 12.81
C ARG A 797 35.12 -4.21 12.54
N LEU A 798 34.41 -4.80 13.51
CA LEU A 798 32.96 -5.02 13.42
C LEU A 798 32.20 -3.68 13.38
N GLN A 799 32.60 -2.68 14.16
CA GLN A 799 32.03 -1.33 14.07
C GLN A 799 32.26 -0.67 12.71
N LEU A 800 33.44 -0.86 12.10
CA LEU A 800 33.74 -0.35 10.76
C LEU A 800 32.81 -0.99 9.72
N LEU A 801 32.66 -2.31 9.72
CA LEU A 801 31.75 -3.03 8.82
C LEU A 801 30.28 -2.64 9.07
N ALA A 802 29.89 -2.45 10.33
CA ALA A 802 28.54 -2.03 10.70
C ALA A 802 28.18 -0.58 10.30
N THR A 803 29.18 0.29 10.08
CA THR A 803 28.95 1.73 9.85
C THR A 803 29.33 2.21 8.45
N ASN A 804 30.26 1.54 7.76
CA ASN A 804 30.71 1.87 6.41
C ASN A 804 30.16 0.86 5.40
N SER A 805 29.22 1.30 4.55
CA SER A 805 28.59 0.49 3.50
C SER A 805 29.59 -0.07 2.50
N GLU A 806 30.55 0.73 2.01
CA GLU A 806 31.54 0.32 1.01
C GLU A 806 32.44 -0.80 1.54
N ALA A 807 32.89 -0.66 2.79
CA ALA A 807 33.69 -1.68 3.47
C ALA A 807 32.92 -3.00 3.68
N TYR A 808 31.63 -2.91 4.02
CA TYR A 808 30.74 -4.07 4.18
C TYR A 808 30.37 -4.73 2.84
N GLU A 809 29.99 -3.95 1.83
CA GLU A 809 29.69 -4.45 0.48
C GLU A 809 30.92 -5.17 -0.10
N LYS A 810 32.11 -4.58 0.03
CA LYS A 810 33.36 -5.24 -0.36
C LYS A 810 33.59 -6.55 0.41
N TRP A 811 33.53 -6.55 1.74
CA TRP A 811 33.71 -7.76 2.55
C TRP A 811 32.67 -8.85 2.23
N ARG A 812 31.40 -8.48 1.98
CA ARG A 812 30.34 -9.40 1.54
C ARG A 812 30.58 -9.97 0.14
N LEU A 813 31.09 -9.18 -0.80
CA LEU A 813 31.38 -9.64 -2.16
C LEU A 813 32.66 -10.48 -2.22
N ASP A 814 33.72 -10.04 -1.53
CA ASP A 814 35.03 -10.71 -1.51
C ASP A 814 35.02 -12.02 -0.72
N LEU A 815 34.27 -12.11 0.39
CA LEU A 815 34.29 -13.28 1.29
C LEU A 815 32.93 -13.97 1.43
N SER A 816 31.81 -13.26 1.26
CA SER A 816 30.45 -13.83 1.39
C SER A 816 30.20 -14.65 2.69
N PRO A 817 30.73 -14.26 3.87
CA PRO A 817 30.88 -15.18 4.99
C PRO A 817 29.54 -15.51 5.67
N ASN A 818 29.44 -16.72 6.21
CA ASN A 818 28.33 -17.17 7.04
C ASN A 818 28.54 -16.82 8.53
N ILE A 819 27.56 -17.10 9.41
CA ILE A 819 27.69 -16.71 10.83
C ILE A 819 28.87 -17.39 11.54
N LEU A 820 29.15 -18.67 11.25
CA LEU A 820 30.26 -19.42 11.86
C LEU A 820 31.61 -18.83 11.46
N GLU A 821 31.80 -18.53 10.17
CA GLU A 821 33.02 -17.87 9.67
C GLU A 821 33.26 -16.50 10.33
N ILE A 822 32.21 -15.82 10.78
CA ILE A 822 32.31 -14.56 11.55
C ILE A 822 32.69 -14.83 13.02
N LEU A 823 32.26 -15.96 13.61
CA LEU A 823 32.72 -16.36 14.95
C LEU A 823 34.20 -16.79 14.94
N ASP A 824 34.72 -17.16 13.77
CA ASP A 824 36.11 -17.55 13.57
C ASP A 824 37.00 -16.37 13.10
N GLU A 825 36.50 -15.42 12.30
CA GLU A 825 37.20 -14.15 12.01
C GLU A 825 37.35 -13.28 13.28
N PHE A 826 36.35 -13.31 14.18
CA PHE A 826 36.31 -12.49 15.39
C PHE A 826 36.26 -13.36 16.66
N PRO A 827 37.38 -14.04 17.02
CA PRO A 827 37.38 -15.06 18.07
C PRO A 827 37.00 -14.53 19.46
N SER A 828 37.13 -13.23 19.72
CA SER A 828 36.80 -12.61 21.01
C SER A 828 35.30 -12.38 21.25
N LEU A 829 34.44 -12.70 20.27
CA LEU A 829 32.99 -12.69 20.43
C LEU A 829 32.54 -13.71 21.47
N LYS A 830 31.75 -13.24 22.45
CA LYS A 830 31.00 -14.08 23.40
C LYS A 830 29.51 -13.93 23.15
N ILE A 831 28.87 -14.95 22.59
CA ILE A 831 27.49 -14.82 22.10
C ILE A 831 26.54 -15.61 22.99
N PRO A 832 25.66 -14.94 23.76
CA PRO A 832 24.54 -15.63 24.40
C PRO A 832 23.54 -16.08 23.32
N PRO A 833 22.94 -17.28 23.42
CA PRO A 833 22.05 -17.79 22.37
C PRO A 833 20.83 -16.89 22.11
N SER A 834 20.37 -16.12 23.12
CA SER A 834 19.27 -15.16 23.00
C SER A 834 19.52 -14.11 21.92
N LEU A 835 20.78 -13.77 21.65
CA LEU A 835 21.15 -12.88 20.55
C LEU A 835 20.81 -13.53 19.21
N LEU A 836 21.34 -14.70 18.89
CA LEU A 836 21.14 -15.29 17.55
C LEU A 836 19.68 -15.70 17.31
N LEU A 837 18.99 -16.22 18.33
CA LEU A 837 17.57 -16.56 18.23
C LEU A 837 16.70 -15.33 17.88
N THR A 838 17.04 -14.14 18.39
CA THR A 838 16.33 -12.89 18.06
C THR A 838 16.81 -12.26 16.75
N GLN A 839 18.13 -12.17 16.51
CA GLN A 839 18.69 -11.43 15.36
C GLN A 839 18.65 -12.18 14.02
N LEU A 840 18.89 -13.50 13.98
CA LEU A 840 19.08 -14.20 12.71
C LEU A 840 17.77 -14.24 11.87
N PRO A 841 17.86 -14.25 10.52
CA PRO A 841 16.68 -14.44 9.67
C PRO A 841 16.01 -15.80 9.93
N LEU A 842 14.72 -15.92 9.62
CA LEU A 842 14.06 -17.22 9.52
C LEU A 842 14.54 -17.96 8.26
N LEU A 843 14.75 -19.27 8.35
CA LEU A 843 15.23 -20.09 7.24
C LEU A 843 14.15 -20.19 6.15
N GLN A 844 14.43 -19.62 4.97
CA GLN A 844 13.44 -19.56 3.88
C GLN A 844 13.33 -20.90 3.12
N PRO A 845 12.14 -21.28 2.63
CA PRO A 845 11.98 -22.42 1.75
C PRO A 845 12.66 -22.16 0.40
N ARG A 846 13.07 -23.22 -0.30
CA ARG A 846 13.64 -23.16 -1.65
C ARG A 846 12.65 -23.81 -2.63
N TYR A 847 12.29 -23.06 -3.67
CA TYR A 847 11.36 -23.51 -4.71
C TYR A 847 12.08 -24.31 -5.81
N TYR A 848 11.45 -25.37 -6.31
CA TYR A 848 11.86 -26.12 -7.49
C TYR A 848 10.63 -26.44 -8.35
N SER A 849 10.74 -26.33 -9.68
CA SER A 849 9.68 -26.75 -10.59
C SER A 849 9.54 -28.27 -10.57
N ILE A 850 8.31 -28.75 -10.49
CA ILE A 850 8.00 -30.18 -10.35
C ILE A 850 8.31 -30.89 -11.67
N SER A 851 9.09 -31.96 -11.59
CA SER A 851 9.61 -32.71 -12.74
C SER A 851 8.96 -34.08 -12.90
N SER A 852 7.67 -34.18 -12.54
CA SER A 852 6.78 -35.35 -12.63
C SER A 852 5.38 -34.92 -13.05
N SER A 853 4.60 -35.82 -13.64
CA SER A 853 3.13 -35.66 -13.77
C SER A 853 2.41 -36.57 -12.77
N GLN A 854 1.30 -36.12 -12.21
CA GLN A 854 0.42 -36.95 -11.38
C GLN A 854 -0.19 -38.13 -12.13
N LEU A 855 -0.47 -38.02 -13.44
CA LEU A 855 -1.00 -39.15 -14.22
C LEU A 855 -0.04 -40.34 -14.25
N LYS A 856 1.28 -40.08 -14.20
CA LYS A 856 2.32 -41.12 -14.23
C LYS A 856 2.89 -41.46 -12.85
N ASN A 857 2.78 -40.57 -11.87
CA ASN A 857 3.29 -40.76 -10.50
C ASN A 857 2.28 -40.17 -9.49
N PRO A 858 1.12 -40.81 -9.23
CA PRO A 858 0.01 -40.18 -8.51
C PRO A 858 0.35 -39.69 -7.09
N ASN A 859 1.20 -40.45 -6.39
CA ASN A 859 1.53 -40.24 -4.97
C ASN A 859 2.93 -39.62 -4.76
N GLU A 860 3.64 -39.23 -5.84
CA GLU A 860 5.01 -38.70 -5.79
C GLU A 860 5.13 -37.30 -6.42
N VAL A 861 6.02 -36.49 -5.82
CA VAL A 861 6.51 -35.22 -6.35
C VAL A 861 7.99 -35.38 -6.65
N HIS A 862 8.40 -35.10 -7.89
CA HIS A 862 9.79 -35.12 -8.31
C HIS A 862 10.36 -33.70 -8.43
N ALA A 863 11.63 -33.51 -8.10
CA ALA A 863 12.36 -32.27 -8.34
C ALA A 863 13.74 -32.54 -8.99
N THR A 864 14.08 -31.73 -9.99
CA THR A 864 15.40 -31.76 -10.65
C THR A 864 16.29 -30.67 -10.07
N ILE A 865 17.27 -31.06 -9.26
CA ILE A 865 18.03 -30.14 -8.39
C ILE A 865 19.50 -30.11 -8.80
N ALA A 866 20.00 -28.95 -9.21
CA ALA A 866 21.43 -28.71 -9.32
C ALA A 866 22.03 -28.52 -7.91
N VAL A 867 23.06 -29.30 -7.58
CA VAL A 867 23.75 -29.20 -6.28
C VAL A 867 24.65 -27.96 -6.32
N VAL A 868 24.29 -26.95 -5.53
CA VAL A 868 24.98 -25.66 -5.52
C VAL A 868 26.22 -25.78 -4.65
N ARG A 869 27.39 -25.57 -5.25
CA ARG A 869 28.70 -25.62 -4.60
C ARG A 869 29.62 -24.62 -5.28
N PHE A 870 30.23 -23.72 -4.50
CA PHE A 870 31.13 -22.67 -5.01
C PHE A 870 32.23 -22.40 -3.97
N LYS A 871 33.39 -21.90 -4.40
CA LYS A 871 34.33 -21.27 -3.45
C LYS A 871 34.00 -19.78 -3.33
N THR A 872 34.23 -19.18 -2.16
CA THR A 872 34.06 -17.74 -1.96
C THR A 872 35.08 -16.91 -2.76
N GLN A 873 36.32 -17.40 -2.81
CA GLN A 873 37.45 -16.90 -3.61
C GLN A 873 38.14 -18.09 -4.33
N ASP A 874 39.03 -17.86 -5.29
CA ASP A 874 39.68 -18.96 -6.03
C ASP A 874 40.40 -19.99 -5.15
N ASP A 875 40.95 -19.56 -4.00
CA ASP A 875 41.52 -20.42 -2.94
C ASP A 875 40.73 -20.38 -1.62
N GLY A 876 39.54 -19.78 -1.62
CA GLY A 876 38.69 -19.63 -0.44
C GLY A 876 37.93 -20.91 -0.02
N PRO A 877 37.25 -20.89 1.15
CA PRO A 877 36.41 -21.99 1.61
C PRO A 877 35.30 -22.33 0.61
N VAL A 878 34.90 -23.61 0.62
CA VAL A 878 33.81 -24.12 -0.22
C VAL A 878 32.48 -23.93 0.50
N HIS A 879 31.61 -23.11 -0.09
CA HIS A 879 30.23 -22.92 0.34
C HIS A 879 29.29 -23.81 -0.46
N GLU A 880 28.21 -24.24 0.19
CA GLU A 880 27.22 -25.17 -0.37
C GLU A 880 25.80 -24.63 -0.18
N GLY A 881 24.93 -24.80 -1.17
CA GLY A 881 23.54 -24.37 -1.07
C GLY A 881 22.78 -25.26 -0.08
N VAL A 882 22.21 -24.66 0.96
CA VAL A 882 21.53 -25.35 2.08
C VAL A 882 20.62 -26.48 1.61
N CYS A 883 19.57 -26.16 0.83
CA CYS A 883 18.59 -27.15 0.41
C CYS A 883 19.15 -28.21 -0.55
N SER A 884 19.96 -27.82 -1.53
CA SER A 884 20.45 -28.75 -2.55
C SER A 884 21.58 -29.66 -2.04
N SER A 885 22.38 -29.21 -1.07
CA SER A 885 23.36 -30.06 -0.37
C SER A 885 22.71 -30.97 0.68
N TRP A 886 21.69 -30.49 1.41
CA TRP A 886 20.89 -31.29 2.33
C TRP A 886 20.20 -32.45 1.61
N LEU A 887 19.40 -32.18 0.57
CA LEU A 887 18.72 -33.24 -0.21
C LEU A 887 19.70 -34.21 -0.90
N ASN A 888 20.94 -33.79 -1.16
CA ASN A 888 22.00 -34.65 -1.69
C ASN A 888 22.66 -35.55 -0.63
N ARG A 889 22.65 -35.14 0.66
CA ARG A 889 23.20 -35.92 1.78
C ARG A 889 22.17 -36.80 2.48
N SER A 890 20.93 -36.34 2.65
CA SER A 890 19.90 -37.01 3.46
C SER A 890 19.66 -38.48 3.05
N PRO A 891 19.47 -39.41 4.01
CA PRO A 891 19.11 -40.79 3.70
C PRO A 891 17.68 -40.89 3.16
N THR A 892 17.38 -41.97 2.43
CA THR A 892 16.00 -42.30 2.06
C THR A 892 15.15 -42.55 3.31
N GLY A 893 13.88 -42.17 3.27
CA GLY A 893 13.00 -42.12 4.45
C GLY A 893 13.18 -40.87 5.33
N THR A 894 13.98 -39.89 4.93
CA THR A 894 14.01 -38.56 5.58
C THR A 894 12.69 -37.83 5.35
N VAL A 895 12.12 -37.23 6.40
CA VAL A 895 10.97 -36.32 6.30
C VAL A 895 11.43 -35.01 5.64
N VAL A 896 10.71 -34.59 4.60
CA VAL A 896 10.94 -33.34 3.87
C VAL A 896 9.67 -32.49 4.01
N PRO A 897 9.69 -31.39 4.81
CA PRO A 897 8.55 -30.49 4.92
C PRO A 897 8.41 -29.68 3.63
N CYS A 898 7.30 -29.85 2.93
CA CYS A 898 7.03 -29.21 1.65
C CYS A 898 5.66 -28.52 1.64
N PHE A 899 5.51 -27.50 0.81
CA PHE A 899 4.22 -27.04 0.32
C PHE A 899 4.23 -26.97 -1.21
N LEU A 900 3.05 -27.00 -1.82
CA LEU A 900 2.89 -26.89 -3.27
C LEU A 900 2.47 -25.45 -3.62
N ARG A 901 2.96 -24.94 -4.75
CA ARG A 901 2.60 -23.63 -5.29
C ARG A 901 2.16 -23.81 -6.73
N SER A 902 0.93 -23.41 -7.03
CA SER A 902 0.47 -23.47 -8.42
C SER A 902 1.06 -22.37 -9.29
N ALA A 903 1.41 -22.73 -10.53
CA ALA A 903 2.01 -21.85 -11.52
C ALA A 903 1.15 -21.82 -12.81
N PRO A 904 -0.08 -21.26 -12.79
CA PRO A 904 -1.02 -21.33 -13.91
C PRO A 904 -0.51 -20.70 -15.22
N HIS A 905 0.43 -19.76 -15.14
CA HIS A 905 1.10 -19.19 -16.31
C HIS A 905 2.20 -20.08 -16.90
N PHE A 906 2.40 -21.29 -16.37
CA PHE A 906 3.38 -22.28 -16.85
C PHE A 906 2.79 -23.70 -16.94
N HIS A 907 1.47 -23.84 -17.04
CA HIS A 907 0.81 -25.11 -17.36
C HIS A 907 0.82 -25.38 -18.87
N LEU A 908 0.53 -26.63 -19.27
CA LEU A 908 0.27 -26.98 -20.67
C LEU A 908 -0.99 -26.26 -21.21
N PRO A 909 -1.12 -26.06 -22.53
CA PRO A 909 -2.33 -25.49 -23.12
C PRO A 909 -3.54 -26.42 -22.90
N GLU A 910 -4.72 -25.82 -22.69
CA GLU A 910 -5.99 -26.55 -22.54
C GLU A 910 -6.37 -27.34 -23.79
N ASP A 911 -6.08 -26.79 -24.98
CA ASP A 911 -6.18 -27.52 -26.25
C ASP A 911 -4.91 -28.38 -26.45
N PRO A 912 -5.01 -29.72 -26.43
CA PRO A 912 -3.87 -30.60 -26.56
C PRO A 912 -3.27 -30.65 -27.98
N PHE A 913 -3.97 -30.09 -28.99
CA PHE A 913 -3.50 -30.03 -30.38
C PHE A 913 -2.65 -28.79 -30.69
N LEU A 914 -2.57 -27.80 -29.79
CA LEU A 914 -1.70 -26.64 -29.96
C LEU A 914 -0.21 -27.05 -29.83
N PRO A 915 0.66 -26.66 -30.78
CA PRO A 915 2.08 -26.98 -30.71
C PRO A 915 2.80 -26.11 -29.68
N ILE A 916 3.84 -26.65 -29.05
CA ILE A 916 4.60 -25.96 -28.00
C ILE A 916 6.11 -26.04 -28.22
N ILE A 917 6.78 -24.92 -28.00
CA ILE A 917 8.24 -24.83 -27.94
C ILE A 917 8.65 -24.70 -26.48
N MET A 918 9.53 -25.59 -26.03
CA MET A 918 10.08 -25.63 -24.66
C MET A 918 11.55 -25.26 -24.70
N ILE A 919 11.99 -24.29 -23.91
CA ILE A 919 13.36 -23.78 -23.87
C ILE A 919 13.90 -23.89 -22.43
N GLY A 920 14.80 -24.85 -22.18
CA GLY A 920 15.24 -25.21 -20.84
C GLY A 920 16.62 -25.87 -20.79
N PRO A 921 17.72 -25.08 -20.76
CA PRO A 921 19.07 -25.59 -20.56
C PRO A 921 19.37 -25.91 -19.08
N GLY A 922 20.23 -26.89 -18.82
CA GLY A 922 20.57 -27.33 -17.48
C GLY A 922 19.34 -27.77 -16.67
N SER A 923 19.21 -27.29 -15.42
CA SER A 923 18.03 -27.55 -14.59
C SER A 923 16.74 -26.90 -15.10
N GLY A 924 16.80 -25.98 -16.07
CA GLY A 924 15.62 -25.44 -16.76
C GLY A 924 14.81 -26.49 -17.54
N ILE A 925 15.32 -27.72 -17.68
CA ILE A 925 14.54 -28.85 -18.21
C ILE A 925 13.49 -29.41 -17.21
N ALA A 926 13.54 -28.98 -15.93
CA ALA A 926 12.73 -29.54 -14.85
C ALA A 926 11.22 -29.56 -15.13
N PRO A 927 10.53 -28.44 -15.41
CA PRO A 927 9.08 -28.45 -15.64
C PRO A 927 8.73 -29.22 -16.92
N PHE A 928 9.58 -29.17 -17.96
CA PHE A 928 9.32 -29.89 -19.22
C PHE A 928 9.30 -31.41 -19.05
N ARG A 929 9.99 -31.95 -18.04
CA ARG A 929 9.84 -33.36 -17.65
C ARG A 929 8.44 -33.69 -17.15
N SER A 930 7.77 -32.78 -16.45
CA SER A 930 6.35 -32.97 -16.12
C SER A 930 5.47 -32.94 -17.37
N PHE A 931 5.76 -32.06 -18.34
CA PHE A 931 4.99 -31.94 -19.59
C PHE A 931 5.06 -33.22 -20.45
N TRP A 932 6.26 -33.79 -20.68
CA TRP A 932 6.34 -35.03 -21.48
C TRP A 932 5.81 -36.24 -20.70
N GLN A 933 5.99 -36.31 -19.38
CA GLN A 933 5.34 -37.36 -18.57
C GLN A 933 3.80 -37.23 -18.57
N GLN A 934 3.25 -36.02 -18.63
CA GLN A 934 1.81 -35.79 -18.75
C GLN A 934 1.27 -36.36 -20.06
N ARG A 935 1.88 -36.00 -21.21
CA ARG A 935 1.48 -36.54 -22.51
C ARG A 935 1.63 -38.06 -22.62
N VAL A 936 2.66 -38.64 -22.00
CA VAL A 936 2.77 -40.11 -21.89
C VAL A 936 1.63 -40.69 -21.08
N GLY A 937 1.30 -40.12 -19.91
CA GLY A 937 0.16 -40.56 -19.10
C GLY A 937 -1.19 -40.42 -19.83
N GLU A 938 -1.36 -39.39 -20.65
CA GLU A 938 -2.55 -39.20 -21.48
C GLU A 938 -2.67 -40.28 -22.59
N ILE A 939 -1.55 -40.69 -23.22
CA ILE A 939 -1.51 -41.82 -24.16
C ILE A 939 -1.78 -43.16 -23.44
N GLU A 940 -1.15 -43.38 -22.28
CA GLU A 940 -1.29 -44.60 -21.48
C GLU A 940 -2.74 -44.80 -20.99
N ASN A 941 -3.45 -43.71 -20.67
CA ASN A 941 -4.86 -43.75 -20.25
C ASN A 941 -5.89 -43.73 -21.40
N THR A 942 -5.50 -43.41 -22.64
CA THR A 942 -6.42 -43.40 -23.80
C THR A 942 -6.41 -44.71 -24.60
N MET A 943 -5.41 -45.57 -24.42
CA MET A 943 -5.44 -46.94 -24.95
C MET A 943 -6.17 -47.89 -23.98
N PRO A 944 -7.28 -48.54 -24.39
CA PRO A 944 -7.96 -49.52 -23.53
C PRO A 944 -7.08 -50.76 -23.31
N SER A 945 -6.97 -51.19 -22.05
CA SER A 945 -6.14 -52.33 -21.64
C SER A 945 -6.71 -53.67 -22.13
N CYS A 946 -6.26 -54.10 -23.31
CA CYS A 946 -6.57 -55.42 -23.88
C CYS A 946 -5.78 -56.56 -23.21
N GLU A 947 -6.02 -56.78 -21.91
CA GLU A 947 -5.50 -57.95 -21.20
C GLU A 947 -6.13 -59.24 -21.76
N ASN A 948 -5.31 -60.03 -22.44
CA ASN A 948 -5.73 -61.28 -23.09
C ASN A 948 -6.06 -62.37 -22.06
N THR A 949 -7.31 -62.43 -21.61
CA THR A 949 -7.83 -63.60 -20.90
C THR A 949 -8.40 -64.58 -21.93
N MET A 950 -7.66 -65.63 -22.28
CA MET A 950 -8.21 -66.75 -23.08
C MET A 950 -9.17 -67.59 -22.21
N PRO A 951 -10.45 -67.73 -22.57
CA PRO A 951 -11.31 -68.76 -22.00
C PRO A 951 -11.00 -70.10 -22.67
N SER A 952 -10.66 -71.12 -21.89
CA SER A 952 -10.56 -72.49 -22.39
C SER A 952 -11.93 -73.02 -22.82
N CYS A 953 -12.04 -73.53 -24.04
CA CYS A 953 -13.31 -73.98 -24.62
C CYS A 953 -13.83 -75.27 -23.97
N GLU A 954 -14.95 -75.22 -23.26
CA GLU A 954 -15.78 -76.40 -22.98
C GLU A 954 -17.24 -76.19 -23.41
N ASN A 955 -17.96 -77.28 -23.65
CA ASN A 955 -19.13 -77.31 -24.54
C ASN A 955 -20.47 -77.03 -23.82
N THR A 956 -21.31 -76.15 -24.37
CA THR A 956 -22.74 -76.47 -24.64
C THR A 956 -23.42 -75.45 -25.57
N MET A 957 -24.23 -75.95 -26.52
CA MET A 957 -25.30 -75.20 -27.21
C MET A 957 -26.63 -75.61 -26.57
N PRO A 958 -27.63 -74.71 -26.45
CA PRO A 958 -28.53 -74.34 -27.57
C PRO A 958 -29.02 -72.85 -27.53
N SER A 959 -29.81 -72.26 -28.44
CA SER A 959 -30.15 -72.49 -29.87
C SER A 959 -31.03 -71.31 -30.38
N CYS A 960 -31.03 -71.03 -31.71
CA CYS A 960 -32.00 -70.21 -32.50
C CYS A 960 -32.28 -68.73 -32.08
N GLU A 961 -32.65 -67.78 -32.96
CA GLU A 961 -32.75 -67.75 -34.45
C GLU A 961 -32.64 -66.32 -35.04
N ASN A 962 -32.51 -66.25 -36.37
CA ASN A 962 -32.51 -65.13 -37.35
C ASN A 962 -33.22 -63.80 -36.93
N THR A 963 -32.88 -62.61 -37.47
CA THR A 963 -32.64 -62.28 -38.90
C THR A 963 -32.00 -60.87 -39.06
N MET A 964 -31.31 -60.59 -40.18
CA MET A 964 -30.95 -59.22 -40.63
C MET A 964 -31.13 -59.08 -42.16
N PRO A 965 -31.48 -57.88 -42.67
CA PRO A 965 -30.90 -57.38 -43.92
C PRO A 965 -30.47 -55.90 -43.86
N SER A 966 -29.73 -55.46 -44.88
CA SER A 966 -28.89 -54.24 -44.93
C SER A 966 -29.36 -53.16 -45.95
N CYS A 967 -28.51 -52.13 -46.14
CA CYS A 967 -28.47 -51.13 -47.25
C CYS A 967 -29.34 -49.85 -47.10
N GLU A 968 -28.99 -48.64 -47.61
CA GLU A 968 -27.74 -48.14 -48.27
C GLU A 968 -27.64 -46.58 -48.32
N ASN A 969 -26.41 -46.07 -48.60
CA ASN A 969 -26.03 -44.83 -49.35
C ASN A 969 -26.42 -43.38 -48.93
N THR A 970 -25.44 -42.68 -48.32
CA THR A 970 -24.75 -41.43 -48.78
C THR A 970 -25.45 -40.29 -49.59
N VAL A 971 -25.44 -39.07 -48.99
CA VAL A 971 -25.37 -37.67 -49.53
C VAL A 971 -26.40 -37.15 -50.59
N PRO A 972 -26.78 -35.85 -50.57
CA PRO A 972 -25.93 -34.77 -51.13
C PRO A 972 -25.90 -33.44 -50.34
N SER A 973 -25.11 -32.48 -50.82
CA SER A 973 -24.95 -31.09 -50.34
C SER A 973 -25.42 -30.05 -51.38
N CYS A 974 -25.14 -28.76 -51.12
CA CYS A 974 -25.29 -27.59 -52.01
C CYS A 974 -26.74 -27.06 -52.18
N GLU A 975 -27.04 -25.78 -52.44
CA GLU A 975 -26.38 -24.46 -52.22
C GLU A 975 -27.40 -23.39 -52.66
N ASN A 976 -27.46 -22.21 -52.02
CA ASN A 976 -27.64 -20.85 -52.60
C ASN A 976 -27.96 -19.79 -51.52
N SER A 977 -27.84 -18.50 -51.86
CA SER A 977 -27.50 -17.45 -50.89
C SER A 977 -28.32 -16.15 -50.99
N MET A 978 -28.45 -15.44 -49.85
CA MET A 978 -28.75 -13.99 -49.72
C MET A 978 -30.19 -13.55 -50.10
N PRO A 979 -30.69 -12.35 -49.67
CA PRO A 979 -29.98 -11.14 -49.22
C PRO A 979 -30.34 -10.61 -47.80
N SER A 980 -30.10 -9.33 -47.56
CA SER A 980 -29.76 -8.72 -46.27
C SER A 980 -30.80 -7.77 -45.67
N SER A 981 -30.67 -7.58 -44.34
CA SER A 981 -30.88 -6.32 -43.57
C SER A 981 -32.21 -5.56 -43.65
N GLU A 982 -32.87 -5.38 -42.49
CA GLU A 982 -33.25 -4.04 -41.99
C GLU A 982 -33.55 -4.06 -40.48
N ASN A 983 -33.48 -2.88 -39.82
CA ASN A 983 -33.72 -2.67 -38.39
C ASN A 983 -34.78 -1.57 -38.22
N THR A 984 -35.94 -1.84 -37.57
CA THR A 984 -36.49 -1.03 -36.45
C THR A 984 -37.84 -1.51 -35.90
N MET A 985 -37.97 -1.39 -34.56
CA MET A 985 -39.13 -0.99 -33.72
C MET A 985 -40.49 -0.69 -34.41
N PRO A 986 -41.65 -1.03 -33.78
CA PRO A 986 -41.98 -0.51 -32.44
C PRO A 986 -42.81 -1.40 -31.47
N SER A 987 -43.08 -0.85 -30.29
CA SER A 987 -44.05 -1.28 -29.26
C SER A 987 -45.10 -0.17 -29.04
N CYS A 988 -46.19 -0.26 -28.25
CA CYS A 988 -46.64 -1.24 -27.24
C CYS A 988 -48.00 -1.89 -27.67
N GLU A 989 -49.08 -2.17 -26.92
CA GLU A 989 -49.60 -1.90 -25.56
C GLU A 989 -50.48 -3.09 -25.07
N ASN A 990 -51.21 -2.92 -23.95
CA ASN A 990 -52.35 -3.71 -23.42
C ASN A 990 -52.03 -5.04 -22.70
N SER A 991 -52.32 -5.21 -21.40
CA SER A 991 -52.94 -4.28 -20.42
C SER A 991 -52.44 -4.52 -18.98
N MET A 992 -52.31 -3.45 -18.19
CA MET A 992 -52.02 -3.49 -16.74
C MET A 992 -53.27 -3.78 -15.88
N PRO A 993 -53.11 -4.04 -14.57
CA PRO A 993 -53.17 -2.92 -13.62
C PRO A 993 -52.05 -2.89 -12.55
N SER A 994 -51.43 -1.72 -12.40
CA SER A 994 -51.04 -1.15 -11.09
C SER A 994 -52.26 -0.37 -10.53
N CYS A 995 -52.32 0.14 -9.30
CA CYS A 995 -51.28 0.55 -8.33
C CYS A 995 -51.78 0.37 -6.87
N GLU A 996 -50.94 0.77 -5.90
CA GLU A 996 -51.31 1.37 -4.59
C GLU A 996 -51.96 0.46 -3.51
N ASN A 997 -51.79 0.69 -2.19
CA ASN A 997 -51.09 1.79 -1.48
C ASN A 997 -50.54 1.35 -0.10
N THR A 998 -49.59 2.14 0.43
CA THR A 998 -49.25 2.35 1.88
C THR A 998 -49.10 1.17 2.86
N MET A 999 -47.97 1.14 3.60
CA MET A 999 -48.01 0.78 5.03
C MET A 999 -48.65 1.93 5.83
N PRO A 1000 -49.41 1.61 6.89
CA PRO A 1000 -49.40 2.41 8.11
C PRO A 1000 -49.12 1.58 9.37
N SER A 1001 -48.73 2.26 10.44
CA SER A 1001 -48.37 1.68 11.74
C SER A 1001 -49.56 1.26 12.61
N CYS A 1002 -49.35 0.20 13.38
CA CYS A 1002 -49.86 -0.11 14.72
C CYS A 1002 -51.02 0.72 15.32
N GLU A 1003 -52.05 0.03 15.84
CA GLU A 1003 -52.69 0.35 17.12
C GLU A 1003 -53.16 -0.91 17.87
N ASN A 1004 -52.90 -0.95 19.18
CA ASN A 1004 -53.75 -1.39 20.30
C ASN A 1004 -54.50 -2.77 20.24
N THR A 1005 -54.57 -3.58 21.30
CA THR A 1005 -54.51 -3.26 22.75
C THR A 1005 -54.14 -4.49 23.61
N MET A 1006 -53.47 -4.26 24.76
CA MET A 1006 -53.63 -4.90 26.11
C MET A 1006 -53.94 -6.41 26.23
N PRO A 1007 -53.22 -7.16 27.09
CA PRO A 1007 -53.29 -6.90 28.54
C PRO A 1007 -51.97 -6.53 29.23
N THR A 1008 -52.07 -5.87 30.38
CA THR A 1008 -50.96 -5.45 31.25
C THR A 1008 -50.90 -6.28 32.53
N CYS A 1009 -49.66 -6.52 33.00
CA CYS A 1009 -49.21 -6.68 34.41
C CYS A 1009 -49.90 -7.77 35.27
N GLU A 1010 -49.28 -8.41 36.27
CA GLU A 1010 -48.06 -8.16 37.06
C GLU A 1010 -47.27 -9.50 37.23
N ASN A 1011 -46.07 -9.63 37.81
CA ASN A 1011 -45.31 -8.81 38.77
C ASN A 1011 -43.78 -9.08 38.73
N THR A 1012 -43.00 -8.23 39.43
CA THR A 1012 -41.61 -8.45 39.92
C THR A 1012 -40.43 -8.73 38.95
N MET A 1013 -39.61 -7.69 38.79
CA MET A 1013 -38.12 -7.70 38.70
C MET A 1013 -37.55 -7.29 40.10
N PRO A 1014 -36.21 -7.20 40.38
CA PRO A 1014 -35.02 -7.55 39.59
C PRO A 1014 -33.90 -8.35 40.36
N SER A 1015 -32.80 -8.62 39.65
CA SER A 1015 -31.37 -8.61 40.10
C SER A 1015 -30.88 -9.41 41.32
N CYS A 1016 -29.92 -10.31 41.08
CA CYS A 1016 -28.77 -10.57 41.95
C CYS A 1016 -27.52 -10.84 41.09
N GLU A 1017 -26.39 -10.26 41.49
CA GLU A 1017 -25.05 -10.52 40.94
C GLU A 1017 -24.49 -11.85 41.49
N ASN A 1018 -23.53 -12.51 40.80
CA ASN A 1018 -22.23 -12.95 41.38
C ASN A 1018 -21.31 -13.76 40.43
N THR A 1019 -20.10 -13.99 40.96
CA THR A 1019 -18.82 -14.57 40.48
C THR A 1019 -18.76 -15.97 39.81
N MET A 1020 -17.56 -16.28 39.28
CA MET A 1020 -16.82 -17.59 39.24
C MET A 1020 -17.33 -18.71 40.19
N PRO A 1021 -17.16 -20.03 39.88
CA PRO A 1021 -15.95 -20.70 39.32
C PRO A 1021 -16.23 -21.60 38.08
N SER A 1022 -15.34 -22.32 37.38
CA SER A 1022 -13.94 -22.82 37.51
C SER A 1022 -13.69 -24.17 38.24
N CYS A 1023 -13.51 -25.24 37.44
CA CYS A 1023 -12.84 -26.52 37.76
C CYS A 1023 -13.63 -27.47 38.72
N GLU A 1024 -13.36 -28.79 38.82
CA GLU A 1024 -12.21 -29.63 38.43
C GLU A 1024 -12.59 -31.07 37.95
N ASN A 1025 -11.68 -31.65 37.13
CA ASN A 1025 -11.20 -33.06 37.14
C ASN A 1025 -12.01 -34.27 36.61
N THR A 1026 -11.19 -35.28 36.25
CA THR A 1026 -11.46 -36.71 35.96
C THR A 1026 -12.34 -37.11 34.77
N MET A 1027 -11.66 -37.63 33.72
CA MET A 1027 -12.25 -38.56 32.74
C MET A 1027 -11.34 -39.80 32.59
N PRO A 1028 -11.54 -40.87 33.41
CA PRO A 1028 -10.97 -42.19 33.18
C PRO A 1028 -12.03 -43.30 33.04
N SER A 1029 -11.60 -44.46 32.54
CA SER A 1029 -12.23 -45.79 32.67
C SER A 1029 -13.71 -45.97 32.27
N CYS A 1030 -13.88 -46.43 31.03
CA CYS A 1030 -14.59 -47.67 30.65
C CYS A 1030 -15.46 -48.41 31.70
N GLU A 1031 -16.67 -48.78 31.30
CA GLU A 1031 -17.20 -50.18 31.23
C GLU A 1031 -18.48 -50.14 30.34
N ASN A 1032 -18.68 -51.04 29.36
CA ASN A 1032 -19.27 -52.39 29.46
C ASN A 1032 -20.66 -52.40 30.14
N THR A 1033 -21.72 -53.05 29.65
CA THR A 1033 -21.86 -54.26 28.80
C THR A 1033 -23.18 -54.27 28.02
N MET A 1034 -23.28 -55.07 26.94
CA MET A 1034 -24.21 -56.23 26.87
C MET A 1034 -23.84 -57.15 25.68
N PRO A 1035 -24.00 -58.49 25.76
CA PRO A 1035 -23.31 -59.41 24.84
C PRO A 1035 -24.24 -60.34 24.03
N SER A 1036 -23.65 -61.01 23.05
CA SER A 1036 -23.87 -62.46 22.86
C SER A 1036 -22.67 -63.07 22.12
N CYS A 1037 -22.20 -64.23 22.58
CA CYS A 1037 -21.11 -64.99 21.96
C CYS A 1037 -21.48 -66.47 21.98
N GLU A 1038 -21.22 -67.19 20.89
CA GLU A 1038 -21.02 -68.64 20.97
C GLU A 1038 -19.69 -69.02 20.30
N ASN A 1039 -18.84 -69.68 21.10
CA ASN A 1039 -17.63 -70.38 20.70
C ASN A 1039 -18.05 -71.83 20.29
N THR A 1040 -17.25 -72.77 19.77
CA THR A 1040 -15.81 -72.95 19.48
C THR A 1040 -15.72 -74.10 18.44
N MET A 1041 -14.59 -74.60 17.91
CA MET A 1041 -13.49 -75.33 18.57
C MET A 1041 -12.31 -75.56 17.59
N PRO A 1042 -11.11 -76.00 18.08
CA PRO A 1042 -9.85 -75.71 17.40
C PRO A 1042 -9.01 -76.95 17.03
N SER A 1043 -7.84 -76.71 16.44
CA SER A 1043 -6.59 -77.39 16.83
C SER A 1043 -5.38 -76.55 16.43
N CYS A 1044 -4.26 -76.71 17.14
CA CYS A 1044 -3.01 -75.98 16.91
C CYS A 1044 -1.83 -76.95 17.00
N GLU A 1045 -0.83 -76.82 16.12
CA GLU A 1045 0.50 -77.36 16.35
C GLU A 1045 1.56 -76.27 16.08
N ASN A 1046 2.58 -76.22 16.94
CA ASN A 1046 3.69 -75.26 16.87
C ASN A 1046 4.95 -75.97 16.36
N THR A 1047 5.78 -75.32 15.52
CA THR A 1047 7.24 -75.25 15.73
C THR A 1047 7.96 -74.35 14.72
N MET A 1048 8.93 -73.59 15.24
CA MET A 1048 10.22 -73.31 14.59
C MET A 1048 11.25 -74.19 15.35
N PRO A 1049 12.42 -74.60 14.79
CA PRO A 1049 13.29 -73.79 13.91
C PRO A 1049 14.08 -74.56 12.82
N LEU A 1050 14.89 -73.83 12.01
CA LEU A 1050 16.36 -73.97 11.95
C LEU A 1050 16.99 -73.08 10.86
N CYS A 1051 18.25 -72.70 11.07
CA CYS A 1051 19.10 -72.04 10.08
C CYS A 1051 20.30 -72.94 9.78
N GLU A 1052 20.72 -73.04 8.52
CA GLU A 1052 22.11 -73.40 8.18
C GLU A 1052 22.66 -72.44 7.12
N ASN A 1053 23.96 -72.18 7.20
CA ASN A 1053 24.65 -71.20 6.35
C ASN A 1053 25.34 -71.88 5.18
N THR A 1054 25.32 -71.26 4.00
CA THR A 1054 26.48 -71.35 3.10
C THR A 1054 26.54 -70.16 2.13
N MET A 1055 27.50 -69.26 2.33
CA MET A 1055 28.11 -68.58 1.20
C MET A 1055 29.24 -69.47 0.65
N PRO A 1056 29.37 -69.55 -0.68
CA PRO A 1056 30.66 -69.54 -1.33
C PRO A 1056 30.89 -68.17 -1.99
N SER A 1057 32.06 -67.59 -1.77
CA SER A 1057 32.53 -66.38 -2.42
C SER A 1057 32.83 -66.61 -3.91
N CYS A 1058 32.45 -65.67 -4.76
CA CYS A 1058 33.10 -65.41 -6.05
C CYS A 1058 33.13 -63.90 -6.31
N GLU A 1059 34.21 -63.42 -6.92
CA GLU A 1059 34.51 -61.99 -7.07
C GLU A 1059 34.00 -61.41 -8.40
N ASN A 1060 33.88 -60.07 -8.43
CA ASN A 1060 34.09 -59.21 -9.60
C ASN A 1060 33.79 -59.79 -11.00
N THR A 1061 32.53 -59.71 -11.45
CA THR A 1061 32.24 -59.49 -12.88
C THR A 1061 31.05 -58.55 -13.05
N THR A 1062 31.15 -57.65 -14.03
CA THR A 1062 30.09 -56.69 -14.36
C THR A 1062 28.90 -57.37 -15.04
N PRO A 1063 27.65 -57.02 -14.71
CA PRO A 1063 26.49 -57.39 -15.51
C PRO A 1063 26.55 -56.67 -16.87
N SER A 1064 27.17 -57.33 -17.85
CA SER A 1064 27.30 -56.80 -19.21
C SER A 1064 25.91 -56.61 -19.87
N ARG A 1065 25.84 -55.63 -20.79
CA ARG A 1065 24.65 -55.31 -21.61
C ARG A 1065 23.92 -56.56 -22.13
N LYS A 1066 22.80 -56.97 -21.48
CA LYS A 1066 21.78 -57.85 -22.10
C LYS A 1066 20.45 -57.99 -21.36
N PHE A 1067 20.41 -57.95 -20.02
CA PHE A 1067 19.18 -58.31 -19.28
C PHE A 1067 18.04 -57.28 -19.31
N LEU A 1068 18.31 -56.01 -19.64
CA LEU A 1068 17.27 -54.99 -19.88
C LEU A 1068 16.69 -55.00 -21.32
N GLN A 1069 17.05 -55.99 -22.16
CA GLN A 1069 16.69 -55.99 -23.59
C GLN A 1069 15.57 -56.98 -23.98
N ILE A 1070 14.83 -57.53 -23.01
CA ILE A 1070 13.86 -58.62 -23.23
C ILE A 1070 12.40 -58.20 -22.95
N ALA A 1071 12.15 -57.31 -21.98
CA ALA A 1071 10.79 -56.94 -21.58
C ALA A 1071 10.03 -56.02 -22.57
N TYR A 1072 10.74 -55.28 -23.44
CA TYR A 1072 10.17 -54.28 -24.37
C TYR A 1072 10.38 -54.63 -25.85
N ARG A 1073 10.27 -55.91 -26.21
CA ARG A 1073 10.60 -56.40 -27.57
C ARG A 1073 9.48 -57.05 -28.37
N GLN A 1074 8.24 -57.04 -27.88
CA GLN A 1074 7.09 -57.66 -28.57
C GLN A 1074 5.81 -56.81 -28.70
N ASN A 1075 5.74 -55.60 -28.11
CA ASN A 1075 4.68 -54.63 -28.46
C ASN A 1075 5.22 -53.63 -29.47
N SER A 1076 4.98 -53.89 -30.76
CA SER A 1076 5.11 -52.88 -31.81
C SER A 1076 3.94 -51.91 -31.72
N PHE A 1077 4.18 -50.67 -31.25
CA PHE A 1077 3.21 -49.59 -31.35
C PHE A 1077 2.74 -49.42 -32.82
N PRO A 1078 1.42 -49.34 -33.08
CA PRO A 1078 0.92 -49.05 -34.43
C PRO A 1078 1.48 -47.72 -34.95
N SER A 1079 1.80 -47.67 -36.25
CA SER A 1079 2.34 -46.48 -36.92
C SER A 1079 1.36 -45.29 -37.04
N GLU A 1080 0.18 -45.43 -36.45
CA GLU A 1080 -0.93 -44.47 -36.46
C GLU A 1080 -0.88 -43.48 -35.27
N ALA A 1081 -0.01 -43.71 -34.28
CA ALA A 1081 0.07 -42.92 -33.04
C ALA A 1081 0.43 -41.42 -33.21
N LYS A 1082 0.76 -40.96 -34.42
CA LYS A 1082 1.38 -39.65 -34.71
C LYS A 1082 0.49 -38.41 -34.55
N ASN A 1083 -0.83 -38.55 -34.35
CA ASN A 1083 -1.78 -37.44 -34.40
C ASN A 1083 -2.53 -37.16 -33.08
N HIS A 1084 -2.01 -37.61 -31.92
CA HIS A 1084 -2.70 -37.41 -30.64
C HIS A 1084 -2.56 -36.00 -30.06
N PHE A 1085 -1.46 -35.30 -30.32
CA PHE A 1085 -1.13 -33.99 -29.74
C PHE A 1085 -0.50 -33.04 -30.76
N GLY A 1086 -0.42 -31.76 -30.40
CA GLY A 1086 0.36 -30.75 -31.12
C GLY A 1086 1.87 -31.02 -31.06
N GLU A 1087 2.62 -30.42 -31.99
CA GLU A 1087 4.08 -30.60 -32.08
C GLU A 1087 4.79 -30.11 -30.81
N MET A 1088 5.52 -30.98 -30.13
CA MET A 1088 6.37 -30.63 -28.98
C MET A 1088 7.84 -30.56 -29.38
N VAL A 1089 8.46 -29.38 -29.27
CA VAL A 1089 9.87 -29.18 -29.64
C VAL A 1089 10.67 -28.64 -28.45
N LEU A 1090 11.69 -29.39 -28.02
CA LEU A 1090 12.57 -29.01 -26.91
C LEU A 1090 13.90 -28.40 -27.41
N TYR A 1091 14.23 -27.22 -26.92
CA TYR A 1091 15.53 -26.57 -27.02
C TYR A 1091 16.19 -26.59 -25.63
N THR A 1092 17.27 -27.36 -25.48
CA THR A 1092 17.99 -27.50 -24.21
C THR A 1092 19.50 -27.38 -24.45
N GLY A 1093 20.30 -27.41 -23.39
CA GLY A 1093 21.73 -27.21 -23.49
C GLY A 1093 22.50 -27.52 -22.23
N CYS A 1094 23.78 -27.85 -22.40
CA CYS A 1094 24.68 -28.26 -21.34
C CYS A 1094 26.15 -27.87 -21.69
N ARG A 1095 27.12 -28.39 -20.93
CA ARG A 1095 28.55 -28.09 -21.13
C ARG A 1095 29.14 -28.93 -22.27
N THR A 1096 29.12 -30.24 -22.10
CA THR A 1096 29.53 -31.27 -23.08
C THR A 1096 28.46 -32.35 -23.13
N ALA A 1097 28.46 -33.22 -24.13
CA ALA A 1097 27.45 -34.27 -24.28
C ALA A 1097 27.29 -35.18 -23.03
N GLN A 1098 28.35 -35.35 -22.23
CA GLN A 1098 28.33 -36.12 -20.96
C GLN A 1098 27.55 -35.44 -19.82
N HIS A 1099 27.32 -34.13 -19.90
CA HIS A 1099 26.56 -33.36 -18.90
C HIS A 1099 25.04 -33.37 -19.17
N MET A 1100 24.60 -34.06 -20.23
CA MET A 1100 23.21 -34.11 -20.69
C MET A 1100 22.33 -34.97 -19.77
N ILE A 1101 21.60 -34.31 -18.87
CA ILE A 1101 20.60 -34.95 -18.02
C ILE A 1101 19.39 -35.42 -18.84
N TYR A 1102 18.73 -36.50 -18.40
CA TYR A 1102 17.58 -37.13 -19.05
C TYR A 1102 17.80 -37.61 -20.51
N ALA A 1103 19.05 -37.74 -20.98
CA ALA A 1103 19.36 -38.13 -22.36
C ALA A 1103 18.67 -39.42 -22.84
N ALA A 1104 18.47 -40.41 -21.94
CA ALA A 1104 17.74 -41.64 -22.26
C ALA A 1104 16.22 -41.40 -22.39
N GLU A 1105 15.60 -40.68 -21.45
CA GLU A 1105 14.17 -40.33 -21.51
C GLU A 1105 13.85 -39.50 -22.75
N LEU A 1106 14.69 -38.52 -23.11
CA LEU A 1106 14.45 -37.66 -24.27
C LEU A 1106 14.46 -38.41 -25.60
N GLU A 1107 15.34 -39.41 -25.73
CA GLU A 1107 15.40 -40.26 -26.92
C GLU A 1107 14.24 -41.27 -26.95
N GLU A 1108 13.78 -41.77 -25.79
CA GLU A 1108 12.55 -42.55 -25.66
C GLU A 1108 11.30 -41.72 -26.04
N MET A 1109 11.15 -40.50 -25.52
CA MET A 1109 10.02 -39.61 -25.84
C MET A 1109 9.97 -39.26 -27.32
N LYS A 1110 11.13 -39.17 -27.99
CA LYS A 1110 11.24 -38.96 -29.43
C LYS A 1110 10.84 -40.20 -30.24
N GLN A 1111 11.14 -41.40 -29.75
CA GLN A 1111 10.74 -42.66 -30.37
C GLN A 1111 9.24 -42.97 -30.17
N LEU A 1112 8.66 -42.57 -29.04
CA LEU A 1112 7.22 -42.60 -28.78
C LEU A 1112 6.43 -41.51 -29.54
N GLY A 1113 7.11 -40.55 -30.16
CA GLY A 1113 6.49 -39.42 -30.87
C GLY A 1113 5.97 -38.28 -29.99
N VAL A 1114 6.10 -38.39 -28.66
CA VAL A 1114 5.73 -37.35 -27.67
C VAL A 1114 6.58 -36.10 -27.84
N LEU A 1115 7.89 -36.25 -28.13
CA LEU A 1115 8.72 -35.14 -28.60
C LEU A 1115 8.88 -35.23 -30.12
N SER A 1116 8.30 -34.28 -30.85
CA SER A 1116 8.43 -34.18 -32.31
C SER A 1116 9.89 -33.94 -32.71
N ASN A 1117 10.63 -33.16 -31.92
CA ASN A 1117 12.09 -33.13 -31.96
C ASN A 1117 12.69 -32.56 -30.66
N TYR A 1118 13.99 -32.76 -30.46
CA TYR A 1118 14.78 -32.02 -29.47
C TYR A 1118 16.12 -31.55 -30.06
N HIS A 1119 16.62 -30.43 -29.55
CA HIS A 1119 17.87 -29.80 -29.93
C HIS A 1119 18.74 -29.51 -28.69
N VAL A 1120 20.05 -29.78 -28.79
CA VAL A 1120 20.99 -29.64 -27.67
C VAL A 1120 22.09 -28.64 -28.03
N ALA A 1121 22.22 -27.58 -27.23
CA ALA A 1121 23.31 -26.61 -27.28
C ALA A 1121 24.48 -27.08 -26.40
N LEU A 1122 25.71 -27.04 -26.94
CA LEU A 1122 26.93 -27.43 -26.25
C LEU A 1122 27.85 -26.22 -26.08
N SER A 1123 28.06 -25.81 -24.84
CA SER A 1123 28.75 -24.54 -24.49
C SER A 1123 30.24 -24.68 -24.19
N ARG A 1124 30.76 -25.91 -24.04
CA ARG A 1124 32.16 -26.22 -23.68
C ARG A 1124 32.74 -27.46 -24.38
N GLU A 1125 32.08 -27.98 -25.41
CA GLU A 1125 32.54 -29.17 -26.14
C GLU A 1125 33.78 -28.84 -26.98
N ALA A 1126 34.92 -29.50 -26.70
CA ALA A 1126 36.23 -29.02 -27.16
C ALA A 1126 36.44 -29.01 -28.69
N ALA A 1127 35.59 -29.72 -29.44
CA ALA A 1127 35.61 -29.78 -30.90
C ALA A 1127 34.59 -28.86 -31.59
N LEU A 1128 33.83 -28.05 -30.84
CA LEU A 1128 32.74 -27.21 -31.34
C LEU A 1128 32.90 -25.75 -30.88
N PRO A 1129 32.36 -24.76 -31.62
CA PRO A 1129 32.18 -23.43 -31.09
C PRO A 1129 31.21 -23.45 -29.90
N LYS A 1130 31.34 -22.48 -28.98
CA LYS A 1130 30.39 -22.33 -27.87
C LYS A 1130 29.01 -21.99 -28.42
N ILE A 1131 28.04 -22.88 -28.25
CA ILE A 1131 26.65 -22.72 -28.69
C ILE A 1131 25.74 -22.71 -27.46
N TYR A 1132 24.78 -21.78 -27.45
CA TYR A 1132 23.70 -21.67 -26.47
C TYR A 1132 22.34 -21.87 -27.14
N VAL A 1133 21.26 -21.90 -26.35
CA VAL A 1133 19.90 -22.20 -26.87
C VAL A 1133 19.39 -21.12 -27.84
N GLN A 1134 19.70 -19.85 -27.58
CA GLN A 1134 19.36 -18.73 -28.45
C GLN A 1134 19.96 -18.85 -29.87
N ASP A 1135 21.18 -19.39 -29.99
CA ASP A 1135 21.83 -19.57 -31.29
C ASP A 1135 21.13 -20.62 -32.14
N ILE A 1136 20.59 -21.68 -31.50
CA ILE A 1136 19.81 -22.73 -32.18
C ILE A 1136 18.41 -22.22 -32.54
N ILE A 1137 17.79 -21.41 -31.68
CA ILE A 1137 16.49 -20.76 -31.95
C ILE A 1137 16.60 -19.87 -33.20
N ILE A 1138 17.64 -19.03 -33.28
CA ILE A 1138 17.90 -18.18 -34.47
C ILE A 1138 18.22 -19.06 -35.70
N LYS A 1139 19.03 -20.12 -35.56
CA LYS A 1139 19.30 -21.05 -36.66
C LYS A 1139 18.04 -21.75 -37.20
N ASN A 1140 17.04 -21.96 -36.34
CA ASN A 1140 15.76 -22.58 -36.67
C ASN A 1140 14.62 -21.56 -36.90
N ALA A 1141 14.94 -20.28 -37.13
CA ALA A 1141 13.98 -19.15 -37.14
C ALA A 1141 12.66 -19.43 -37.87
N ALA A 1142 12.73 -19.95 -39.10
CA ALA A 1142 11.54 -20.23 -39.91
C ALA A 1142 10.57 -21.23 -39.24
N ALA A 1143 11.09 -22.27 -38.57
CA ALA A 1143 10.26 -23.26 -37.87
C ALA A 1143 9.69 -22.70 -36.56
N VAL A 1144 10.46 -21.88 -35.84
CA VAL A 1144 10.01 -21.18 -34.63
C VAL A 1144 8.88 -20.21 -34.96
N TYR A 1145 9.05 -19.42 -36.04
CA TYR A 1145 8.02 -18.50 -36.54
C TYR A 1145 6.76 -19.24 -37.01
N GLU A 1146 6.88 -20.35 -37.73
CA GLU A 1146 5.74 -21.15 -38.17
C GLU A 1146 4.88 -21.63 -36.99
N ILE A 1147 5.52 -22.19 -35.96
CA ILE A 1147 4.84 -22.71 -34.77
C ILE A 1147 4.16 -21.58 -33.99
N ILE A 1148 4.85 -20.48 -33.69
CA ILE A 1148 4.33 -19.42 -32.82
C ILE A 1148 3.37 -18.48 -33.56
N MET A 1149 3.68 -18.05 -34.79
CA MET A 1149 2.88 -17.02 -35.48
C MET A 1149 1.82 -17.58 -36.42
N LYS A 1150 1.97 -18.80 -36.96
CA LYS A 1150 0.97 -19.38 -37.88
C LYS A 1150 0.15 -20.52 -37.28
N LYS A 1151 0.75 -21.37 -36.45
CA LYS A 1151 0.02 -22.48 -35.78
C LYS A 1151 -0.58 -22.09 -34.42
N GLY A 1152 -0.47 -20.83 -33.99
CA GLY A 1152 -0.98 -20.37 -32.69
C GLY A 1152 -0.24 -20.93 -31.47
N GLY A 1153 0.92 -21.56 -31.67
CA GLY A 1153 1.63 -22.31 -30.63
C GLY A 1153 2.14 -21.47 -29.46
N HIS A 1154 2.52 -22.16 -28.39
CA HIS A 1154 3.01 -21.58 -27.13
C HIS A 1154 4.54 -21.68 -26.99
N PHE A 1155 5.15 -20.75 -26.27
CA PHE A 1155 6.60 -20.60 -26.11
C PHE A 1155 6.97 -20.55 -24.62
N TYR A 1156 7.65 -21.59 -24.10
CA TYR A 1156 7.96 -21.74 -22.68
C TYR A 1156 9.46 -21.62 -22.41
N VAL A 1157 9.86 -20.76 -21.48
CA VAL A 1157 11.26 -20.52 -21.10
C VAL A 1157 11.45 -20.82 -19.61
N SER A 1158 12.37 -21.71 -19.24
CA SER A 1158 12.69 -22.03 -17.84
C SER A 1158 14.20 -22.02 -17.58
N GLY A 1159 14.65 -21.46 -16.45
CA GLY A 1159 16.06 -21.44 -16.05
C GLY A 1159 16.61 -20.09 -15.56
N ASP A 1160 17.85 -19.77 -15.96
CA ASP A 1160 18.57 -18.55 -15.55
C ASP A 1160 18.01 -17.28 -16.21
N VAL A 1161 17.93 -16.20 -15.44
CA VAL A 1161 17.40 -14.89 -15.88
C VAL A 1161 18.14 -14.30 -17.09
N SER A 1162 19.45 -14.50 -17.18
CA SER A 1162 20.28 -14.03 -18.30
C SER A 1162 19.97 -14.81 -19.58
N MET A 1163 19.78 -16.13 -19.44
CA MET A 1163 19.41 -17.03 -20.53
C MET A 1163 18.02 -16.69 -21.07
N ALA A 1164 17.04 -16.45 -20.17
CA ALA A 1164 15.69 -16.10 -20.58
C ALA A 1164 15.62 -14.76 -21.33
N HIS A 1165 16.35 -13.74 -20.88
CA HIS A 1165 16.49 -12.48 -21.60
C HIS A 1165 17.12 -12.67 -22.99
N ASP A 1166 18.16 -13.49 -23.11
CA ASP A 1166 18.80 -13.78 -24.40
C ASP A 1166 17.90 -14.59 -25.35
N VAL A 1167 17.03 -15.45 -24.81
CA VAL A 1167 15.98 -16.15 -25.55
C VAL A 1167 14.83 -15.23 -25.96
N THR A 1168 14.45 -14.25 -25.13
CA THR A 1168 13.49 -13.19 -25.53
C THR A 1168 14.02 -12.41 -26.74
N ARG A 1169 15.28 -11.95 -26.68
CA ARG A 1169 15.94 -11.27 -27.81
C ARG A 1169 16.09 -12.17 -29.04
N ALA A 1170 16.24 -13.49 -28.85
CA ALA A 1170 16.24 -14.44 -29.95
C ALA A 1170 14.87 -14.49 -30.66
N LEU A 1171 13.76 -14.49 -29.91
CA LEU A 1171 12.42 -14.45 -30.51
C LEU A 1171 12.14 -13.10 -31.20
N GLU A 1172 12.54 -11.96 -30.61
CA GLU A 1172 12.48 -10.64 -31.29
C GLU A 1172 13.15 -10.71 -32.68
N LEU A 1173 14.38 -11.26 -32.74
CA LEU A 1173 15.12 -11.41 -33.99
C LEU A 1173 14.45 -12.37 -34.98
N VAL A 1174 13.84 -13.46 -34.50
CA VAL A 1174 13.05 -14.38 -35.35
C VAL A 1174 11.84 -13.67 -35.95
N LEU A 1175 11.11 -12.88 -35.16
CA LEU A 1175 9.96 -12.10 -35.63
C LEU A 1175 10.37 -11.05 -36.67
N CYS A 1176 11.45 -10.30 -36.44
CA CYS A 1176 11.99 -9.38 -37.46
C CYS A 1176 12.40 -10.11 -38.75
N GLN A 1177 13.14 -11.22 -38.65
CA GLN A 1177 13.68 -11.94 -39.82
C GLN A 1177 12.63 -12.67 -40.65
N GLN A 1178 11.54 -13.16 -40.03
CA GLN A 1178 10.54 -14.01 -40.69
C GLN A 1178 9.18 -13.33 -40.88
N GLY A 1179 8.83 -12.37 -40.02
CA GLY A 1179 7.64 -11.54 -40.15
C GLY A 1179 7.86 -10.23 -40.91
N GLY A 1180 9.11 -9.76 -41.03
CA GLY A 1180 9.45 -8.52 -41.73
C GLY A 1180 9.09 -7.23 -40.99
N ILE A 1181 8.87 -7.34 -39.67
CA ILE A 1181 8.50 -6.22 -38.78
C ILE A 1181 9.72 -5.59 -38.11
N GLU A 1182 9.61 -4.31 -37.76
CA GLU A 1182 10.68 -3.57 -37.08
C GLU A 1182 10.87 -4.00 -35.62
N ARG A 1183 12.04 -3.73 -35.05
CA ARG A 1183 12.41 -4.28 -33.73
C ARG A 1183 11.48 -3.84 -32.59
N GLU A 1184 10.98 -2.60 -32.62
CA GLU A 1184 9.99 -2.13 -31.64
C GLU A 1184 8.64 -2.82 -31.77
N GLU A 1185 8.27 -3.25 -32.99
CA GLU A 1185 7.03 -3.96 -33.28
C GLU A 1185 7.15 -5.43 -32.86
N ALA A 1186 8.29 -6.07 -33.13
CA ALA A 1186 8.61 -7.39 -32.60
C ALA A 1186 8.60 -7.42 -31.05
N ALA A 1187 9.13 -6.39 -30.38
CA ALA A 1187 9.09 -6.29 -28.92
C ALA A 1187 7.64 -6.16 -28.40
N LYS A 1188 6.77 -5.41 -29.08
CA LYS A 1188 5.34 -5.31 -28.77
C LYS A 1188 4.62 -6.65 -28.97
N GLU A 1189 4.92 -7.37 -30.05
CA GLU A 1189 4.28 -8.67 -30.30
C GLU A 1189 4.73 -9.74 -29.28
N VAL A 1190 5.96 -9.70 -28.78
CA VAL A 1190 6.38 -10.55 -27.64
C VAL A 1190 5.67 -10.18 -26.34
N MET A 1191 5.21 -8.93 -26.15
CA MET A 1191 4.29 -8.59 -25.05
C MET A 1191 2.88 -9.14 -25.31
N ASN A 1192 2.35 -8.97 -26.52
CA ASN A 1192 1.06 -9.51 -26.95
C ASN A 1192 0.97 -11.05 -26.73
N LEU A 1193 2.05 -11.78 -27.01
CA LEU A 1193 2.16 -13.22 -26.72
C LEU A 1193 2.16 -13.54 -25.21
N ARG A 1194 2.74 -12.70 -24.35
CA ARG A 1194 2.60 -12.84 -22.88
C ARG A 1194 1.15 -12.56 -22.44
N ASP A 1195 0.52 -11.53 -22.99
CA ASP A 1195 -0.84 -11.09 -22.67
C ASP A 1195 -1.91 -12.10 -23.08
N GLN A 1196 -1.67 -12.84 -24.16
CA GLN A 1196 -2.47 -13.98 -24.62
C GLN A 1196 -2.23 -15.27 -23.81
N ASN A 1197 -1.35 -15.26 -22.80
CA ASN A 1197 -0.87 -16.44 -22.07
C ASN A 1197 -0.31 -17.52 -23.03
N ARG A 1198 0.54 -17.09 -23.98
CA ARG A 1198 1.21 -17.91 -24.99
C ARG A 1198 2.74 -17.82 -24.95
N PHE A 1199 3.31 -16.86 -24.21
CA PHE A 1199 4.74 -16.79 -23.86
C PHE A 1199 4.87 -16.93 -22.33
N HIS A 1200 5.58 -17.96 -21.88
CA HIS A 1200 5.59 -18.45 -20.50
C HIS A 1200 7.02 -18.43 -19.92
N GLU A 1201 7.18 -18.00 -18.67
CA GLU A 1201 8.50 -17.76 -18.05
C GLU A 1201 8.59 -18.32 -16.62
N ASP A 1202 9.47 -19.30 -16.40
CA ASP A 1202 9.76 -19.96 -15.11
C ASP A 1202 11.22 -19.69 -14.70
N ILE A 1203 11.45 -18.54 -14.05
CA ILE A 1203 12.79 -17.96 -13.91
C ILE A 1203 13.34 -18.13 -12.49
N PHE A 1204 14.42 -18.90 -12.38
CA PHE A 1204 15.02 -19.31 -11.10
C PHE A 1204 15.96 -18.26 -10.48
N GLY A 1205 16.25 -17.17 -11.20
CA GLY A 1205 17.23 -16.14 -10.82
C GLY A 1205 18.56 -16.27 -11.55
N SER A 1206 19.65 -15.79 -10.94
CA SER A 1206 20.98 -15.78 -11.55
C SER A 1206 21.93 -16.75 -10.86
N PHE A 1207 22.43 -17.74 -11.60
CA PHE A 1207 23.31 -18.81 -11.13
C PHE A 1207 24.78 -18.56 -11.48
N VAL A 1208 25.03 -17.56 -12.35
CA VAL A 1208 26.37 -17.12 -12.71
C VAL A 1208 26.78 -15.97 -11.80
N ARG A 1209 27.52 -16.26 -10.71
CA ARG A 1209 28.38 -15.25 -10.08
C ARG A 1209 29.35 -14.76 -11.16
N LYS A 1210 29.13 -13.54 -11.67
CA LYS A 1210 30.09 -12.86 -12.54
C LYS A 1210 31.30 -12.46 -11.69
N THR A 1211 32.30 -13.34 -11.64
CA THR A 1211 33.68 -12.95 -11.38
C THR A 1211 34.01 -11.74 -12.26
N GLY A 1212 34.67 -10.72 -11.69
CA GLY A 1212 34.65 -9.33 -12.17
C GLY A 1212 35.34 -9.02 -13.51
N GLU A 1213 34.96 -9.70 -14.59
CA GLU A 1213 35.18 -9.21 -15.94
C GLU A 1213 34.41 -7.90 -16.11
N LYS A 1214 35.15 -6.78 -16.16
CA LYS A 1214 34.60 -5.48 -16.53
C LYS A 1214 33.96 -5.61 -17.92
N ARG A 1215 32.64 -5.42 -18.01
CA ARG A 1215 32.06 -4.92 -19.26
C ARG A 1215 32.68 -3.55 -19.50
N SER A 1216 33.42 -3.39 -20.60
CA SER A 1216 33.70 -2.08 -21.18
C SER A 1216 32.38 -1.38 -21.48
N GLU A 1217 32.33 -0.07 -21.31
CA GLU A 1217 31.10 0.73 -21.36
C GLU A 1217 30.53 0.94 -22.78
N ASP A 1218 31.19 0.34 -23.80
CA ASP A 1218 30.81 0.36 -25.21
C ASP A 1218 30.01 -0.90 -25.63
N GLN A 1219 28.73 -1.02 -25.24
CA GLN A 1219 27.79 -1.97 -25.88
C GLN A 1219 26.30 -1.65 -25.65
#